data_AF-A0A8P4GGI0-F1
#
_entry.id   AF-A0A8P4GGI0-F1
#
_cell.length_a   1.000
_cell.length_b   1.000
_cell.length_c   1.000
_cell.angle_alpha   90.00
_cell.angle_beta   90.00
_cell.angle_gamma   90.00
#
_symmetry.space_group_name_H-M   'P 1'
#
loop_
_entity.id
_entity.type
_entity.pdbx_description
1 polymer ?
#
loop_
_entity_poly.entity_id
_entity_poly.type
_entity_poly.pdbx_seq_one_letter_code
_entity_poly.pdbx_strand_id
1 'polypeptide(L)'
;MMSSLKEICSGLPLDPLPSNRGRDPDVPHAPIRTPNLTAEEKRLALRNALRYFPPSHHATLAPEFAQELWQYGHIYMYRFCPTLHMRAYPIDQYPCRTRQAASIMLMIMNNLDPAVAQFPQELVTYGGNGQVFSNWAQFHLVMHYLSEMTEEQTLVMYSGHPMGLFPSLPSSPRAIITNGMVIPNYSSKNQYEKMFALGVSMYGQMTAGSYCYIGPQGIVHGTMLTVLNAGRRYLGSDDLRGRVLVTSGLGGMSGAQAKAAVIAGCIGVIAEVDEAPLRKRHEQGWLMEVTSSMDQCIKRIREAKSSKTPLSLGFHGNIVDLWERLLLEYERTGELLVDLGSDQTSLHNPYNGGYYPVRLSFHQANQLMTTDPNRFRTMVQESLRRQIKAINKLSDAGMFFWDYGNAFLLEAQRAGAEVEKVGGGATEFRYPSYVQHIMGDIFSLGFGPFRWVCTSGDPQDLSITDNIAATVLEEISASVNNQIRQQYNDNIRWIREAGKHKMAPVVISRDHHDVSGTDSPFRETSNVYDGSAFCADMAVQNFVGDAFRGATWVALHNGGGVGWGEVMNGGFGLLLDGSEEAAKRASLMLNWDVSNGVARRCWSGNSNAYETIQRTMEGNRQLRVTMPFPVQDERVLDRRHCVAVVTKWLKIVKSPKHAT
;
A
#
# COMPACT_ATOMS: atom_id res chain seq x y z
N MET A 1 9.54 -29.55 19.65
CA MET A 1 8.11 -29.27 19.91
C MET A 1 7.75 -27.97 19.19
N MET A 2 6.50 -27.81 18.74
CA MET A 2 5.99 -26.52 18.25
C MET A 2 5.80 -25.58 19.44
N SER A 3 6.14 -24.30 19.29
CA SER A 3 5.97 -23.34 20.37
C SER A 3 4.51 -22.96 20.57
N SER A 4 4.15 -22.53 21.77
CA SER A 4 2.79 -22.08 22.13
C SER A 4 2.64 -20.55 22.10
N LEU A 5 1.39 -20.05 22.12
CA LEU A 5 1.11 -18.62 22.32
C LEU A 5 1.70 -18.08 23.63
N LYS A 6 1.78 -18.91 24.68
CA LYS A 6 2.39 -18.52 25.96
C LYS A 6 3.91 -18.35 25.88
N GLU A 7 4.57 -19.16 25.06
CA GLU A 7 6.03 -19.09 24.90
C GLU A 7 6.47 -17.87 24.10
N ILE A 8 5.76 -17.49 23.04
CA ILE A 8 6.09 -16.25 22.30
C ILE A 8 5.84 -14.97 23.12
N CYS A 9 5.05 -15.05 24.19
CA CYS A 9 4.86 -13.97 25.17
C CYS A 9 5.92 -13.95 26.28
N SER A 10 6.79 -14.97 26.38
CA SER A 10 7.78 -15.05 27.46
C SER A 10 9.01 -14.15 27.27
N GLY A 11 9.07 -13.43 26.14
CA GLY A 11 10.22 -12.62 25.75
C GLY A 11 11.20 -13.41 24.90
N LEU A 12 12.48 -13.02 24.91
CA LEU A 12 13.49 -13.73 24.11
C LEU A 12 13.82 -15.09 24.74
N PRO A 13 13.75 -16.20 23.98
CA PRO A 13 14.21 -17.51 24.45
C PRO A 13 15.74 -17.53 24.48
N LEU A 14 16.33 -17.35 25.67
CA LEU A 14 17.78 -17.21 25.86
C LEU A 14 18.43 -18.40 26.57
N ASP A 15 17.72 -19.09 27.45
CA ASP A 15 18.24 -20.22 28.22
C ASP A 15 17.29 -21.45 28.16
N PRO A 16 17.62 -22.48 27.38
CA PRO A 16 18.69 -22.52 26.38
C PRO A 16 18.34 -21.63 25.16
N LEU A 17 19.36 -21.16 24.43
CA LEU A 17 19.15 -20.57 23.10
C LEU A 17 18.48 -21.61 22.19
N PRO A 18 17.42 -21.24 21.42
CA PRO A 18 16.80 -22.16 20.47
C PRO A 18 17.79 -22.55 19.37
N SER A 19 17.60 -23.74 18.79
CA SER A 19 18.41 -24.21 17.66
C SER A 19 18.32 -23.26 16.47
N ASN A 20 19.45 -22.85 15.88
CA ASN A 20 19.42 -22.14 14.61
C ASN A 20 18.97 -23.12 13.50
N ARG A 21 17.82 -22.81 12.89
CA ARG A 21 17.21 -23.60 11.81
C ARG A 21 17.52 -23.04 10.42
N GLY A 22 18.08 -21.83 10.33
CA GLY A 22 18.26 -21.11 9.07
C GLY A 22 16.93 -20.81 8.37
N ARG A 23 17.00 -20.75 7.04
CA ARG A 23 15.86 -20.58 6.13
C ARG A 23 15.18 -21.92 5.84
N ASP A 24 13.86 -21.92 5.77
CA ASP A 24 13.05 -23.09 5.38
C ASP A 24 12.86 -23.11 3.85
N PRO A 25 13.41 -24.09 3.11
CA PRO A 25 13.37 -24.10 1.65
C PRO A 25 11.94 -24.23 1.08
N ASP A 26 10.97 -24.65 1.89
CA ASP A 26 9.58 -24.86 1.46
C ASP A 26 8.73 -23.57 1.53
N VAL A 27 9.29 -22.44 2.00
CA VAL A 27 8.60 -21.13 2.02
C VAL A 27 9.25 -20.12 1.06
N PRO A 28 8.48 -19.18 0.47
CA PRO A 28 9.04 -18.12 -0.36
C PRO A 28 9.91 -17.16 0.46
N HIS A 29 11.05 -16.79 -0.10
CA HIS A 29 12.06 -15.94 0.54
C HIS A 29 12.28 -14.61 -0.16
N ALA A 30 12.58 -13.58 0.62
CA ALA A 30 12.93 -12.27 0.07
C ALA A 30 14.27 -12.33 -0.71
N PRO A 31 14.40 -11.56 -1.81
CA PRO A 31 15.65 -11.41 -2.54
C PRO A 31 16.81 -10.96 -1.63
N ILE A 32 18.02 -11.46 -1.92
CA ILE A 32 19.25 -11.05 -1.23
C ILE A 32 19.48 -9.55 -1.46
N ARG A 33 19.78 -8.80 -0.39
CA ARG A 33 20.05 -7.36 -0.47
C ARG A 33 21.54 -7.07 -0.57
N THR A 34 21.87 -5.97 -1.24
CA THR A 34 23.26 -5.48 -1.39
C THR A 34 23.39 -4.04 -0.87
N PRO A 35 23.31 -3.81 0.45
CA PRO A 35 23.30 -2.46 1.05
C PRO A 35 24.62 -1.68 0.96
N ASN A 36 25.67 -2.28 0.36
CA ASN A 36 26.99 -1.66 0.16
C ASN A 36 27.60 -1.04 1.43
N LEU A 37 27.47 -1.75 2.57
CA LEU A 37 28.06 -1.34 3.85
C LEU A 37 29.59 -1.41 3.82
N THR A 38 30.23 -0.36 4.33
CA THR A 38 31.66 -0.33 4.68
C THR A 38 32.00 -1.32 5.80
N ALA A 39 33.29 -1.58 6.02
CA ALA A 39 33.74 -2.44 7.13
C ALA A 39 33.34 -1.91 8.51
N GLU A 40 33.23 -0.58 8.68
CA GLU A 40 32.73 0.02 9.92
C GLU A 40 31.22 -0.12 10.06
N GLU A 41 30.45 0.16 9.00
CA GLU A 41 29.00 -0.04 9.01
C GLU A 41 28.62 -1.51 9.26
N LYS A 42 29.37 -2.48 8.72
CA LYS A 42 29.16 -3.91 9.03
C LYS A 42 29.39 -4.22 10.51
N ARG A 43 30.43 -3.65 11.13
CA ARG A 43 30.66 -3.77 12.60
C ARG A 43 29.55 -3.09 13.39
N LEU A 44 29.04 -1.95 12.92
CA LEU A 44 27.92 -1.23 13.54
C LEU A 44 26.62 -2.04 13.46
N ALA A 45 26.30 -2.66 12.31
CA ALA A 45 25.16 -3.57 12.17
C ALA A 45 25.20 -4.71 13.20
N LEU A 46 26.37 -5.34 13.38
CA LEU A 46 26.55 -6.39 14.39
C LEU A 46 26.39 -5.88 15.82
N ARG A 47 26.99 -4.74 16.18
CA ARG A 47 26.75 -4.11 17.49
C ARG A 47 25.26 -3.81 17.69
N ASN A 48 24.59 -3.28 16.66
CA ASN A 48 23.19 -2.90 16.71
C ASN A 48 22.26 -4.09 16.92
N ALA A 49 22.55 -5.23 16.28
CA ALA A 49 21.84 -6.50 16.44
C ALA A 49 22.10 -7.14 17.82
N LEU A 50 23.33 -7.07 18.33
CA LEU A 50 23.69 -7.65 19.64
C LEU A 50 23.07 -6.93 20.84
N ARG A 51 22.58 -5.69 20.69
CA ARG A 51 21.89 -4.93 21.76
C ARG A 51 20.67 -5.64 22.34
N TYR A 52 20.01 -6.52 21.57
CA TYR A 52 18.85 -7.27 22.04
C TYR A 52 19.20 -8.42 23.01
N PHE A 53 20.49 -8.76 23.14
CA PHE A 53 20.93 -9.98 23.81
C PHE A 53 21.89 -9.68 24.98
N PRO A 54 21.83 -10.44 26.09
CA PRO A 54 22.84 -10.36 27.15
C PRO A 54 24.25 -10.71 26.63
N PRO A 55 25.32 -10.10 27.19
CA PRO A 55 26.71 -10.33 26.75
C PRO A 55 27.16 -11.79 26.72
N SER A 56 26.59 -12.65 27.57
CA SER A 56 26.82 -14.10 27.62
C SER A 56 26.58 -14.80 26.27
N HIS A 57 25.64 -14.31 25.46
CA HIS A 57 25.30 -14.91 24.17
C HIS A 57 26.05 -14.29 22.99
N HIS A 58 26.76 -13.17 23.19
CA HIS A 58 27.39 -12.41 22.09
C HIS A 58 28.44 -13.23 21.33
N ALA A 59 29.23 -14.06 22.03
CA ALA A 59 30.22 -14.92 21.39
C ALA A 59 29.60 -15.96 20.43
N THR A 60 28.36 -16.38 20.69
CA THR A 60 27.62 -17.32 19.83
C THR A 60 26.87 -16.60 18.70
N LEU A 61 26.21 -15.49 19.02
CA LEU A 61 25.33 -14.79 18.08
C LEU A 61 26.07 -13.85 17.11
N ALA A 62 27.21 -13.28 17.51
CA ALA A 62 27.99 -12.39 16.63
C ALA A 62 28.43 -13.05 15.30
N PRO A 63 29.02 -14.27 15.26
CA PRO A 63 29.36 -14.92 14.00
C PRO A 63 28.14 -15.32 13.18
N GLU A 64 27.03 -15.72 13.83
CA GLU A 64 25.76 -16.06 13.17
C GLU A 64 25.15 -14.83 12.46
N PHE A 65 25.09 -13.69 13.15
CA PHE A 65 24.60 -12.44 12.56
C PHE A 65 25.55 -11.89 11.50
N ALA A 66 26.86 -12.12 11.61
CA ALA A 66 27.82 -11.78 10.57
C ALA A 66 27.63 -12.64 9.30
N GLN A 67 27.27 -13.91 9.47
CA GLN A 67 26.91 -14.80 8.39
C GLN A 67 25.60 -14.37 7.72
N GLU A 68 24.54 -14.07 8.48
CA GLU A 68 23.28 -13.56 7.91
C GLU A 68 23.49 -12.26 7.12
N LEU A 69 24.21 -11.29 7.68
CA LEU A 69 24.52 -10.02 7.02
C LEU A 69 25.31 -10.22 5.72
N TRP A 70 26.18 -11.24 5.65
CA TRP A 70 26.93 -11.58 4.45
C TRP A 70 26.08 -12.32 3.41
N GLN A 71 25.25 -13.29 3.83
CA GLN A 71 24.45 -14.12 2.93
C GLN A 71 23.22 -13.40 2.37
N TYR A 72 22.58 -12.56 3.17
CA TYR A 72 21.24 -12.00 2.87
C TYR A 72 21.24 -10.46 2.78
N GLY A 73 22.34 -9.80 3.17
CA GLY A 73 22.43 -8.35 3.25
C GLY A 73 21.73 -7.73 4.46
N HIS A 74 21.21 -8.55 5.38
CA HIS A 74 20.47 -8.11 6.57
C HIS A 74 20.54 -9.18 7.68
N ILE A 75 20.27 -8.76 8.93
CA ILE A 75 20.27 -9.63 10.11
C ILE A 75 18.81 -9.85 10.54
N TYR A 76 18.23 -10.98 10.13
CA TYR A 76 16.84 -11.37 10.45
C TYR A 76 16.73 -12.10 11.78
N MET A 77 17.83 -12.70 12.25
CA MET A 77 17.93 -13.51 13.45
C MET A 77 17.07 -14.79 13.36
N TYR A 78 17.25 -15.58 12.28
CA TYR A 78 16.38 -16.73 11.95
C TYR A 78 16.27 -17.76 13.07
N ARG A 79 17.31 -17.90 13.91
CA ARG A 79 17.30 -18.67 15.17
C ARG A 79 16.06 -18.41 16.03
N PHE A 80 15.56 -17.17 16.04
CA PHE A 80 14.43 -16.73 16.86
C PHE A 80 13.10 -16.75 16.12
N CYS A 81 13.04 -17.18 14.85
CA CYS A 81 11.76 -17.47 14.20
C CYS A 81 11.01 -18.54 15.01
N PRO A 82 9.75 -18.32 15.44
CA PRO A 82 8.98 -19.30 16.21
C PRO A 82 8.78 -20.64 15.47
N THR A 83 8.50 -21.70 16.24
CA THR A 83 8.08 -23.02 15.72
C THR A 83 6.55 -23.19 15.73
N LEU A 84 5.82 -22.28 16.38
CA LEU A 84 4.37 -22.13 16.29
C LEU A 84 3.94 -21.92 14.84
N HIS A 85 2.81 -22.51 14.46
CA HIS A 85 2.14 -22.17 13.20
C HIS A 85 1.65 -20.72 13.25
N MET A 86 2.34 -19.84 12.53
CA MET A 86 2.05 -18.40 12.50
C MET A 86 0.73 -18.16 11.75
N ARG A 87 -0.27 -17.64 12.48
CA ARG A 87 -1.59 -17.25 11.97
C ARG A 87 -2.33 -16.41 13.00
N ALA A 88 -3.45 -15.81 12.62
CA ALA A 88 -4.42 -15.33 13.59
C ALA A 88 -5.08 -16.50 14.36
N TYR A 89 -4.97 -16.45 15.69
CA TYR A 89 -5.76 -17.23 16.64
C TYR A 89 -6.94 -16.39 17.17
N PRO A 90 -8.01 -17.02 17.70
CA PRO A 90 -9.08 -16.32 18.43
C PRO A 90 -8.52 -15.49 19.60
N ILE A 91 -9.08 -14.30 19.83
CA ILE A 91 -8.56 -13.28 20.74
C ILE A 91 -8.48 -13.74 22.20
N ASP A 92 -9.40 -14.59 22.62
CA ASP A 92 -9.44 -15.13 23.99
C ASP A 92 -8.35 -16.20 24.24
N GLN A 93 -7.57 -16.57 23.21
CA GLN A 93 -6.41 -17.48 23.34
C GLN A 93 -5.09 -16.75 23.60
N TYR A 94 -5.00 -15.42 23.38
CA TYR A 94 -3.76 -14.70 23.67
C TYR A 94 -3.64 -14.44 25.18
N PRO A 95 -2.50 -14.78 25.80
CA PRO A 95 -2.31 -14.59 27.23
C PRO A 95 -1.95 -13.14 27.54
N CYS A 96 -2.92 -12.23 27.43
CA CYS A 96 -2.72 -10.78 27.61
C CYS A 96 -3.56 -10.24 28.76
N ARG A 97 -3.08 -9.17 29.41
CA ARG A 97 -3.84 -8.47 30.45
C ARG A 97 -4.97 -7.58 29.90
N THR A 98 -4.94 -7.20 28.62
CA THR A 98 -5.98 -6.36 27.98
C THR A 98 -6.44 -6.93 26.64
N ARG A 99 -7.74 -6.83 26.32
CA ARG A 99 -8.28 -7.24 25.01
C ARG A 99 -7.70 -6.40 23.87
N GLN A 100 -7.43 -5.12 24.12
CA GLN A 100 -6.80 -4.24 23.13
C GLN A 100 -5.41 -4.75 22.71
N ALA A 101 -4.54 -5.13 23.65
CA ALA A 101 -3.23 -5.68 23.32
C ALA A 101 -3.33 -7.06 22.63
N ALA A 102 -4.27 -7.91 23.05
CA ALA A 102 -4.57 -9.17 22.37
C ALA A 102 -5.00 -8.95 20.89
N SER A 103 -5.79 -7.91 20.60
CA SER A 103 -6.14 -7.57 19.21
C SER A 103 -4.92 -7.14 18.38
N ILE A 104 -3.97 -6.39 18.95
CA ILE A 104 -2.72 -6.02 18.25
C ILE A 104 -1.89 -7.26 17.93
N MET A 105 -1.76 -8.19 18.90
CA MET A 105 -1.05 -9.46 18.71
C MET A 105 -1.69 -10.33 17.62
N LEU A 106 -3.02 -10.43 17.60
CA LEU A 106 -3.77 -11.12 16.55
C LEU A 106 -3.43 -10.56 15.17
N MET A 107 -3.42 -9.25 15.04
CA MET A 107 -3.10 -8.58 13.78
C MET A 107 -1.64 -8.72 13.35
N ILE A 108 -0.69 -8.67 14.28
CA ILE A 108 0.73 -8.94 14.02
C ILE A 108 0.91 -10.35 13.46
N MET A 109 0.28 -11.36 14.08
CA MET A 109 0.38 -12.74 13.63
C MET A 109 -0.34 -12.99 12.30
N ASN A 110 -1.45 -12.29 12.03
CA ASN A 110 -2.10 -12.30 10.72
C ASN A 110 -1.18 -11.75 9.61
N ASN A 111 -0.48 -10.65 9.87
CA ASN A 111 0.47 -10.05 8.93
C ASN A 111 1.71 -10.92 8.64
N LEU A 112 1.98 -11.94 9.46
CA LEU A 112 3.10 -12.88 9.33
C LEU A 112 2.67 -14.31 8.94
N ASP A 113 1.36 -14.55 8.78
CA ASP A 113 0.82 -15.85 8.37
C ASP A 113 1.34 -16.24 6.96
N PRO A 114 1.92 -17.43 6.74
CA PRO A 114 2.40 -17.87 5.42
C PRO A 114 1.32 -17.89 4.31
N ALA A 115 0.04 -17.94 4.66
CA ALA A 115 -1.06 -17.80 3.70
C ALA A 115 -1.26 -16.34 3.23
N VAL A 116 -0.88 -15.37 4.08
CA VAL A 116 -1.09 -13.92 3.90
C VAL A 116 0.18 -13.20 3.43
N ALA A 117 1.31 -13.46 4.09
CA ALA A 117 2.58 -12.79 3.91
C ALA A 117 3.32 -13.24 2.63
N GLN A 118 4.08 -12.33 2.04
CA GLN A 118 4.88 -12.59 0.84
C GLN A 118 6.16 -13.36 1.15
N PHE A 119 6.90 -12.96 2.19
CA PHE A 119 8.12 -13.64 2.65
C PHE A 119 8.10 -13.72 4.19
N PRO A 120 7.40 -14.72 4.77
CA PRO A 120 7.09 -14.73 6.20
C PRO A 120 8.33 -14.81 7.10
N GLN A 121 9.37 -15.56 6.71
CA GLN A 121 10.61 -15.68 7.50
C GLN A 121 11.48 -14.41 7.49
N GLU A 122 11.35 -13.55 6.48
CA GLU A 122 11.94 -12.20 6.43
C GLU A 122 11.02 -11.12 6.99
N LEU A 123 9.89 -11.51 7.59
CA LEU A 123 8.88 -10.65 8.18
C LEU A 123 8.26 -9.65 7.17
N VAL A 124 8.29 -9.99 5.86
CA VAL A 124 7.73 -9.17 4.77
C VAL A 124 6.30 -9.63 4.48
N THR A 125 5.33 -8.75 4.74
CA THR A 125 3.93 -9.04 4.42
C THR A 125 3.64 -8.84 2.93
N TYR A 126 4.07 -7.74 2.31
CA TYR A 126 3.85 -7.50 0.87
C TYR A 126 4.76 -6.40 0.28
N GLY A 127 4.67 -6.20 -1.03
CA GLY A 127 5.39 -5.14 -1.75
C GLY A 127 6.90 -5.40 -1.89
N GLY A 128 7.33 -6.66 -1.76
CA GLY A 128 8.73 -7.08 -1.84
C GLY A 128 9.57 -6.78 -0.60
N ASN A 129 9.29 -5.67 0.10
CA ASN A 129 10.05 -5.22 1.28
C ASN A 129 9.21 -4.54 2.38
N GLY A 130 7.87 -4.57 2.30
CA GLY A 130 6.98 -4.06 3.34
C GLY A 130 6.92 -4.99 4.55
N GLN A 131 7.53 -4.59 5.67
CA GLN A 131 7.78 -5.46 6.82
C GLN A 131 6.95 -5.14 8.06
N VAL A 132 6.75 -6.17 8.89
CA VAL A 132 6.13 -6.10 10.23
C VAL A 132 7.17 -5.72 11.29
N PHE A 133 8.36 -6.33 11.23
CA PHE A 133 9.53 -5.99 12.05
C PHE A 133 10.81 -6.14 11.22
N SER A 134 11.91 -5.54 11.69
CA SER A 134 13.22 -5.68 11.06
C SER A 134 13.86 -7.06 11.31
N ASN A 135 13.57 -7.70 12.44
CA ASN A 135 14.13 -9.00 12.84
C ASN A 135 13.25 -9.74 13.86
N TRP A 136 13.52 -11.02 14.10
CA TRP A 136 12.75 -11.87 15.00
C TRP A 136 12.92 -11.55 16.50
N ALA A 137 14.00 -10.86 16.92
CA ALA A 137 14.10 -10.42 18.32
C ALA A 137 13.08 -9.32 18.65
N GLN A 138 12.82 -8.43 17.71
CA GLN A 138 11.77 -7.42 17.83
C GLN A 138 10.38 -8.07 17.98
N PHE A 139 10.07 -9.12 17.21
CA PHE A 139 8.82 -9.87 17.33
C PHE A 139 8.61 -10.38 18.78
N HIS A 140 9.55 -11.13 19.35
CA HIS A 140 9.40 -11.69 20.70
C HIS A 140 9.24 -10.62 21.78
N LEU A 141 10.00 -9.52 21.68
CA LEU A 141 9.88 -8.41 22.64
C LEU A 141 8.53 -7.69 22.52
N VAL A 142 8.00 -7.52 21.30
CA VAL A 142 6.65 -6.93 21.11
C VAL A 142 5.56 -7.83 21.66
N MET A 143 5.59 -9.14 21.36
CA MET A 143 4.60 -10.08 21.88
C MET A 143 4.65 -10.17 23.42
N HIS A 144 5.84 -10.10 24.01
CA HIS A 144 6.02 -9.98 25.45
C HIS A 144 5.41 -8.69 26.02
N TYR A 145 5.79 -7.52 25.50
CA TYR A 145 5.24 -6.25 26.00
C TYR A 145 3.71 -6.15 25.86
N LEU A 146 3.14 -6.66 24.76
CA LEU A 146 1.69 -6.69 24.55
C LEU A 146 0.98 -7.68 25.51
N SER A 147 1.63 -8.78 25.91
CA SER A 147 1.06 -9.68 26.91
C SER A 147 0.99 -9.07 28.31
N GLU A 148 2.03 -8.35 28.72
CA GLU A 148 2.20 -7.83 30.09
C GLU A 148 1.65 -6.41 30.33
N MET A 149 1.33 -5.65 29.28
CA MET A 149 0.90 -4.26 29.41
C MET A 149 -0.49 -4.08 30.03
N THR A 150 -0.69 -3.00 30.78
CA THR A 150 -1.99 -2.56 31.30
C THR A 150 -2.67 -1.53 30.37
N GLU A 151 -3.90 -1.14 30.70
CA GLU A 151 -4.61 -0.06 30.01
C GLU A 151 -3.97 1.33 30.26
N GLU A 152 -3.16 1.48 31.31
CA GLU A 152 -2.42 2.70 31.63
C GLU A 152 -1.04 2.74 30.98
N GLN A 153 -0.85 2.00 29.88
CA GLN A 153 0.42 1.93 29.16
C GLN A 153 0.24 2.04 27.64
N THR A 154 1.29 2.56 26.99
CA THR A 154 1.46 2.59 25.54
C THR A 154 2.81 1.96 25.19
N LEU A 155 2.81 1.00 24.26
CA LEU A 155 3.99 0.47 23.62
C LEU A 155 4.49 1.44 22.54
N VAL A 156 5.74 1.90 22.67
CA VAL A 156 6.36 2.84 21.73
C VAL A 156 7.24 2.08 20.72
N MET A 157 6.90 2.18 19.43
CA MET A 157 7.51 1.40 18.35
C MET A 157 8.31 2.29 17.37
N TYR A 158 9.61 2.02 17.25
CA TYR A 158 10.59 2.75 16.46
C TYR A 158 11.10 1.88 15.29
N SER A 159 10.44 1.95 14.15
CA SER A 159 10.76 1.16 12.94
C SER A 159 10.94 -0.34 13.23
N GLY A 160 9.91 -0.93 13.83
CA GLY A 160 9.90 -2.31 14.32
C GLY A 160 10.57 -2.53 15.69
N HIS A 161 11.46 -1.65 16.17
CA HIS A 161 12.04 -1.79 17.51
C HIS A 161 11.02 -1.41 18.60
N PRO A 162 10.70 -2.30 19.55
CA PRO A 162 9.95 -1.92 20.75
C PRO A 162 10.87 -1.16 21.71
N MET A 163 10.68 0.16 21.82
CA MET A 163 11.40 1.00 22.77
C MET A 163 11.02 0.67 24.22
N GLY A 164 9.76 0.29 24.44
CA GLY A 164 9.24 -0.16 25.73
C GLY A 164 7.80 0.31 25.98
N LEU A 165 7.31 -0.04 27.18
CA LEU A 165 6.01 0.42 27.70
C LEU A 165 6.20 1.71 28.51
N PHE A 166 5.45 2.75 28.14
CA PHE A 166 5.44 4.04 28.83
C PHE A 166 4.05 4.29 29.44
N PRO A 167 3.93 4.93 30.62
CA PRO A 167 2.65 5.26 31.21
C PRO A 167 1.78 6.14 30.29
N SER A 168 0.47 5.87 30.25
CA SER A 168 -0.52 6.54 29.41
C SER A 168 -1.88 6.60 30.11
N LEU A 169 -2.89 7.21 29.47
CA LEU A 169 -4.29 7.10 29.91
C LEU A 169 -4.94 5.84 29.32
N PRO A 170 -6.03 5.31 29.94
CA PRO A 170 -6.84 4.24 29.36
C PRO A 170 -7.38 4.58 27.95
N SER A 171 -7.71 5.85 27.71
CA SER A 171 -8.16 6.37 26.40
C SER A 171 -7.04 6.55 25.36
N SER A 172 -5.76 6.49 25.76
CA SER A 172 -4.62 6.54 24.84
C SER A 172 -4.49 5.25 24.01
N PRO A 173 -3.70 5.25 22.92
CA PRO A 173 -3.45 4.03 22.15
C PRO A 173 -2.57 3.07 22.94
N ARG A 174 -2.81 1.76 22.80
CA ARG A 174 -1.94 0.72 23.35
C ARG A 174 -0.62 0.59 22.59
N ALA A 175 -0.57 1.04 21.33
CA ALA A 175 0.69 1.18 20.60
C ALA A 175 0.74 2.45 19.74
N ILE A 176 1.91 3.09 19.70
CA ILE A 176 2.25 4.21 18.80
C ILE A 176 3.40 3.76 17.91
N ILE A 177 3.17 3.75 16.59
CA ILE A 177 4.06 3.15 15.61
C ILE A 177 4.63 4.21 14.65
N THR A 178 5.95 4.18 14.48
CA THR A 178 6.64 4.92 13.43
C THR A 178 7.46 3.98 12.59
N ASN A 179 7.36 4.02 11.26
CA ASN A 179 8.18 3.17 10.38
C ASN A 179 8.82 3.98 9.26
N GLY A 180 10.14 4.00 9.21
CA GLY A 180 10.88 4.72 8.16
C GLY A 180 10.97 6.24 8.37
N MET A 181 10.59 6.76 9.53
CA MET A 181 10.72 8.19 9.86
C MET A 181 12.20 8.61 9.85
N VAL A 182 12.56 9.51 8.93
CA VAL A 182 13.94 9.96 8.69
C VAL A 182 13.94 11.44 8.35
N ILE A 183 15.00 12.16 8.77
CA ILE A 183 15.22 13.57 8.42
C ILE A 183 15.21 13.71 6.89
N PRO A 184 14.39 14.58 6.27
CA PRO A 184 14.10 14.53 4.83
C PRO A 184 15.32 14.43 3.90
N ASN A 185 16.36 15.21 4.15
CA ASN A 185 17.60 15.22 3.34
C ASN A 185 18.38 13.87 3.36
N TYR A 186 18.03 12.95 4.25
CA TYR A 186 18.61 11.61 4.37
C TYR A 186 17.64 10.51 3.91
N SER A 187 16.42 10.85 3.47
CA SER A 187 15.38 9.89 3.09
C SER A 187 15.51 9.36 1.65
N SER A 188 16.71 9.10 1.16
CA SER A 188 16.92 8.48 -0.16
C SER A 188 16.84 6.95 -0.11
N LYS A 189 16.45 6.30 -1.22
CA LYS A 189 16.42 4.83 -1.36
C LYS A 189 17.75 4.16 -0.98
N ASN A 190 18.90 4.78 -1.30
CA ASN A 190 20.23 4.28 -0.94
C ASN A 190 20.51 4.34 0.58
N GLN A 191 20.05 5.40 1.25
CA GLN A 191 20.19 5.51 2.71
C GLN A 191 19.25 4.53 3.42
N TYR A 192 18.06 4.27 2.87
CA TYR A 192 17.15 3.23 3.37
C TYR A 192 17.83 1.85 3.44
N GLU A 193 18.43 1.37 2.34
CA GLU A 193 19.08 0.05 2.34
C GLU A 193 20.19 -0.05 3.39
N LYS A 194 20.95 1.05 3.61
CA LYS A 194 21.93 1.14 4.70
C LYS A 194 21.28 1.09 6.08
N MET A 195 20.28 1.94 6.34
CA MET A 195 19.59 2.02 7.63
C MET A 195 18.85 0.72 7.99
N PHE A 196 18.32 0.03 6.98
CA PHE A 196 17.71 -1.29 7.14
C PHE A 196 18.75 -2.33 7.56
N ALA A 197 19.83 -2.50 6.80
CA ALA A 197 20.90 -3.45 7.12
C ALA A 197 21.65 -3.15 8.42
N LEU A 198 21.68 -1.87 8.84
CA LEU A 198 22.18 -1.44 10.15
C LEU A 198 21.21 -1.74 11.31
N GLY A 199 19.97 -2.18 11.04
CA GLY A 199 18.95 -2.45 12.05
C GLY A 199 18.45 -1.18 12.77
N VAL A 200 18.43 -0.03 12.08
CA VAL A 200 17.96 1.26 12.64
C VAL A 200 16.71 1.81 11.96
N SER A 201 16.26 1.20 10.86
CA SER A 201 14.98 1.52 10.24
C SER A 201 14.39 0.34 9.48
N MET A 202 13.13 0.43 9.05
CA MET A 202 12.48 -0.54 8.16
C MET A 202 11.40 0.15 7.33
N TYR A 203 11.00 -0.49 6.22
CA TYR A 203 9.91 0.00 5.38
C TYR A 203 8.61 -0.68 5.77
N GLY A 204 7.69 0.06 6.40
CA GLY A 204 6.40 -0.47 6.86
C GLY A 204 5.31 -0.55 5.78
N GLN A 205 5.59 -0.11 4.55
CA GLN A 205 4.60 0.10 3.48
C GLN A 205 3.42 0.93 4.03
N MET A 206 2.19 0.47 3.86
CA MET A 206 0.99 1.01 4.52
C MET A 206 0.59 0.06 5.64
N THR A 207 0.00 -1.10 5.32
CA THR A 207 -0.62 -2.00 6.32
C THR A 207 0.28 -3.11 6.86
N ALA A 208 1.52 -3.23 6.37
CA ALA A 208 2.47 -4.24 6.83
C ALA A 208 3.03 -3.90 8.22
N GLY A 209 3.63 -2.71 8.36
CA GLY A 209 4.23 -2.24 9.61
C GLY A 209 3.25 -1.65 10.62
N SER A 210 1.97 -1.46 10.24
CA SER A 210 0.89 -0.97 11.11
C SER A 210 -0.09 -2.08 11.51
N TYR A 211 0.23 -3.33 11.18
CA TYR A 211 -0.52 -4.51 11.61
C TYR A 211 -2.00 -4.47 11.18
N CYS A 212 -2.28 -4.27 9.88
CA CYS A 212 -3.66 -4.28 9.38
C CYS A 212 -3.86 -4.84 7.95
N TYR A 213 -2.99 -5.74 7.49
CA TYR A 213 -3.09 -6.34 6.16
C TYR A 213 -3.96 -7.60 6.17
N ILE A 214 -5.19 -7.51 5.67
CA ILE A 214 -6.13 -8.64 5.55
C ILE A 214 -5.99 -9.43 4.24
N GLY A 215 -4.76 -9.58 3.75
CA GLY A 215 -4.54 -10.15 2.45
C GLY A 215 -5.12 -9.29 1.30
N PRO A 216 -5.35 -9.89 0.14
CA PRO A 216 -5.71 -9.15 -1.08
C PRO A 216 -7.16 -8.66 -1.16
N GLN A 217 -8.05 -9.03 -0.23
CA GLN A 217 -9.48 -8.61 -0.20
C GLN A 217 -9.67 -7.10 -0.39
N GLY A 218 -8.95 -6.30 0.42
CA GLY A 218 -9.09 -4.84 0.39
C GLY A 218 -8.70 -4.22 -0.95
N ILE A 219 -7.81 -4.87 -1.69
CA ILE A 219 -7.38 -4.42 -3.02
C ILE A 219 -8.44 -4.80 -4.08
N VAL A 220 -9.09 -5.97 -3.98
CA VAL A 220 -10.15 -6.36 -4.93
C VAL A 220 -11.28 -5.33 -4.93
N HIS A 221 -11.69 -4.85 -3.75
CA HIS A 221 -12.71 -3.81 -3.64
C HIS A 221 -12.26 -2.50 -4.31
N GLY A 222 -11.10 -1.95 -3.92
CA GLY A 222 -10.58 -0.70 -4.47
C GLY A 222 -10.34 -0.76 -5.99
N THR A 223 -9.89 -1.90 -6.51
CA THR A 223 -9.73 -2.11 -7.95
C THR A 223 -11.04 -2.26 -8.69
N MET A 224 -12.05 -2.90 -8.09
CA MET A 224 -13.39 -2.98 -8.69
C MET A 224 -14.00 -1.57 -8.82
N LEU A 225 -13.93 -0.76 -7.76
CA LEU A 225 -14.35 0.65 -7.79
C LEU A 225 -13.57 1.47 -8.84
N THR A 226 -12.24 1.28 -8.91
CA THR A 226 -11.39 2.00 -9.89
C THR A 226 -11.80 1.66 -11.33
N VAL A 227 -12.04 0.38 -11.63
CA VAL A 227 -12.42 -0.09 -12.97
C VAL A 227 -13.83 0.37 -13.35
N LEU A 228 -14.81 0.33 -12.44
CA LEU A 228 -16.16 0.85 -12.70
C LEU A 228 -16.15 2.37 -12.96
N ASN A 229 -15.44 3.14 -12.14
CA ASN A 229 -15.36 4.59 -12.32
C ASN A 229 -14.55 4.98 -13.57
N ALA A 230 -13.52 4.22 -13.95
CA ALA A 230 -12.85 4.37 -15.26
C ALA A 230 -13.82 4.09 -16.42
N GLY A 231 -14.64 3.04 -16.31
CA GLY A 231 -15.71 2.71 -17.25
C GLY A 231 -16.67 3.87 -17.50
N ARG A 232 -17.23 4.41 -16.42
CA ARG A 232 -18.12 5.59 -16.46
C ARG A 232 -17.42 6.80 -17.08
N ARG A 233 -16.22 7.15 -16.61
CA ARG A 233 -15.54 8.41 -16.97
C ARG A 233 -14.95 8.42 -18.39
N TYR A 234 -14.47 7.27 -18.88
CA TYR A 234 -13.70 7.20 -20.14
C TYR A 234 -14.36 6.36 -21.24
N LEU A 235 -15.20 5.39 -20.89
CA LEU A 235 -15.98 4.61 -21.86
C LEU A 235 -17.45 5.03 -21.92
N GLY A 236 -17.88 5.96 -21.06
CA GLY A 236 -19.26 6.45 -20.98
C GLY A 236 -20.27 5.37 -20.58
N SER A 237 -19.86 4.36 -19.82
CA SER A 237 -20.72 3.19 -19.53
C SER A 237 -20.48 2.56 -18.17
N ASP A 238 -21.58 2.23 -17.49
CA ASP A 238 -21.63 1.36 -16.31
C ASP A 238 -21.59 -0.15 -16.63
N ASP A 239 -21.80 -0.53 -17.90
CA ASP A 239 -21.76 -1.93 -18.35
C ASP A 239 -20.45 -2.23 -19.09
N LEU A 240 -19.55 -2.91 -18.39
CA LEU A 240 -18.23 -3.27 -18.91
C LEU A 240 -18.18 -4.61 -19.65
N ARG A 241 -19.33 -5.26 -19.90
CA ARG A 241 -19.36 -6.55 -20.61
C ARG A 241 -18.86 -6.40 -22.05
N GLY A 242 -17.76 -7.10 -22.36
CA GLY A 242 -17.05 -7.00 -23.64
C GLY A 242 -15.99 -5.88 -23.70
N ARG A 243 -15.79 -5.12 -22.62
CA ARG A 243 -14.65 -4.18 -22.50
C ARG A 243 -13.42 -4.91 -22.00
N VAL A 244 -12.26 -4.58 -22.55
CA VAL A 244 -10.98 -5.23 -22.23
C VAL A 244 -10.09 -4.30 -21.42
N LEU A 245 -9.67 -4.77 -20.25
CA LEU A 245 -8.67 -4.18 -19.37
C LEU A 245 -7.36 -4.98 -19.49
N VAL A 246 -6.27 -4.32 -19.88
CA VAL A 246 -4.91 -4.92 -19.88
C VAL A 246 -4.09 -4.31 -18.75
N THR A 247 -3.46 -5.15 -17.94
CA THR A 247 -2.62 -4.74 -16.80
C THR A 247 -1.55 -5.80 -16.48
N SER A 248 -0.78 -5.58 -15.41
CA SER A 248 0.39 -6.37 -15.03
C SER A 248 0.47 -6.69 -13.55
N GLY A 249 1.16 -7.80 -13.24
CA GLY A 249 1.47 -8.27 -11.90
C GLY A 249 0.34 -9.07 -11.24
N LEU A 250 0.70 -10.18 -10.61
CA LEU A 250 -0.19 -11.08 -9.86
C LEU A 250 0.25 -11.29 -8.40
N GLY A 251 1.20 -10.47 -7.93
CA GLY A 251 1.74 -10.47 -6.57
C GLY A 251 0.71 -10.12 -5.49
N GLY A 252 1.19 -9.80 -4.27
CA GLY A 252 0.36 -9.64 -3.07
C GLY A 252 -0.87 -8.75 -3.26
N MET A 253 -0.69 -7.55 -3.82
CA MET A 253 -1.79 -6.62 -4.15
C MET A 253 -2.31 -6.85 -5.58
N SER A 254 -1.42 -6.89 -6.58
CA SER A 254 -1.79 -6.86 -8.00
C SER A 254 -2.54 -8.09 -8.51
N GLY A 255 -2.46 -9.23 -7.80
CA GLY A 255 -3.33 -10.38 -8.05
C GLY A 255 -4.83 -10.09 -7.93
N ALA A 256 -5.22 -9.05 -7.18
CA ALA A 256 -6.60 -8.61 -7.03
C ALA A 256 -7.26 -8.13 -8.33
N GLN A 257 -6.47 -7.62 -9.27
CA GLN A 257 -6.96 -7.11 -10.56
C GLN A 257 -7.75 -8.16 -11.34
N ALA A 258 -7.32 -9.42 -11.27
CA ALA A 258 -7.99 -10.56 -11.89
C ALA A 258 -9.44 -10.71 -11.39
N LYS A 259 -9.65 -10.69 -10.06
CA LYS A 259 -10.98 -10.84 -9.48
C LYS A 259 -11.82 -9.57 -9.68
N ALA A 260 -11.21 -8.40 -9.51
CA ALA A 260 -11.87 -7.11 -9.68
C ALA A 260 -12.45 -6.91 -11.08
N ALA A 261 -11.71 -7.30 -12.13
CA ALA A 261 -12.18 -7.25 -13.52
C ALA A 261 -13.47 -8.06 -13.73
N VAL A 262 -13.50 -9.31 -13.24
CA VAL A 262 -14.68 -10.19 -13.34
C VAL A 262 -15.86 -9.65 -12.53
N ILE A 263 -15.63 -9.14 -11.31
CA ILE A 263 -16.71 -8.56 -10.48
C ILE A 263 -17.27 -7.29 -11.13
N ALA A 264 -16.43 -6.44 -11.72
CA ALA A 264 -16.85 -5.26 -12.49
C ALA A 264 -17.63 -5.65 -13.77
N GLY A 265 -17.34 -6.84 -14.33
CA GLY A 265 -18.00 -7.41 -15.51
C GLY A 265 -17.19 -7.30 -16.80
N CYS A 266 -15.90 -6.96 -16.72
CA CYS A 266 -15.02 -6.79 -17.87
C CYS A 266 -14.12 -8.01 -18.14
N ILE A 267 -13.32 -7.91 -19.19
CA ILE A 267 -12.30 -8.88 -19.57
C ILE A 267 -10.96 -8.35 -19.06
N GLY A 268 -10.45 -8.91 -17.96
CA GLY A 268 -9.13 -8.60 -17.42
C GLY A 268 -8.06 -9.52 -18.03
N VAL A 269 -7.04 -8.92 -18.65
CA VAL A 269 -5.84 -9.60 -19.12
C VAL A 269 -4.66 -9.13 -18.27
N ILE A 270 -4.04 -10.05 -17.54
CA ILE A 270 -2.99 -9.71 -16.57
C ILE A 270 -1.71 -10.44 -16.95
N ALA A 271 -0.69 -9.68 -17.34
CA ALA A 271 0.63 -10.23 -17.64
C ALA A 271 1.47 -10.41 -16.36
N GLU A 272 2.10 -11.56 -16.21
CA GLU A 272 3.01 -11.88 -15.12
C GLU A 272 4.16 -12.75 -15.63
N VAL A 273 5.38 -12.45 -15.18
CA VAL A 273 6.63 -13.11 -15.59
C VAL A 273 7.04 -14.25 -14.66
N ASP A 274 6.54 -14.25 -13.43
CA ASP A 274 6.77 -15.32 -12.45
C ASP A 274 5.59 -16.31 -12.47
N GLU A 275 5.90 -17.57 -12.75
CA GLU A 275 4.91 -18.63 -12.79
C GLU A 275 4.29 -18.91 -11.40
N ALA A 276 5.02 -18.67 -10.30
CA ALA A 276 4.56 -18.97 -8.95
C ALA A 276 3.32 -18.15 -8.50
N PRO A 277 3.31 -16.80 -8.54
CA PRO A 277 2.10 -16.02 -8.24
C PRO A 277 0.99 -16.30 -9.25
N LEU A 278 1.32 -16.53 -10.52
CA LEU A 278 0.33 -16.83 -11.55
C LEU A 278 -0.43 -18.13 -11.26
N ARG A 279 0.28 -19.23 -10.97
CA ARG A 279 -0.33 -20.50 -10.53
C ARG A 279 -1.14 -20.32 -9.26
N LYS A 280 -0.58 -19.65 -8.25
CA LYS A 280 -1.27 -19.35 -6.97
C LYS A 280 -2.60 -18.62 -7.19
N ARG A 281 -2.68 -17.66 -8.13
CA ARG A 281 -3.94 -16.97 -8.44
C ARG A 281 -4.92 -17.82 -9.25
N HIS A 282 -4.45 -18.76 -10.06
CA HIS A 282 -5.33 -19.70 -10.75
C HIS A 282 -5.92 -20.74 -9.79
N GLU A 283 -5.09 -21.34 -8.93
CA GLU A 283 -5.51 -22.28 -7.88
C GLU A 283 -6.50 -21.66 -6.88
N GLN A 284 -6.36 -20.37 -6.59
CA GLN A 284 -7.31 -19.59 -5.77
C GLN A 284 -8.65 -19.31 -6.48
N GLY A 285 -8.79 -19.61 -7.78
CA GLY A 285 -9.97 -19.23 -8.58
C GLY A 285 -10.09 -17.71 -8.79
N TRP A 286 -8.96 -17.01 -8.84
CA TRP A 286 -8.88 -15.57 -9.11
C TRP A 286 -8.61 -15.31 -10.59
N LEU A 287 -7.68 -16.06 -11.17
CA LEU A 287 -7.58 -16.27 -12.60
C LEU A 287 -8.49 -17.43 -13.03
N MET A 288 -9.33 -17.18 -14.01
CA MET A 288 -10.17 -18.21 -14.64
C MET A 288 -9.37 -19.04 -15.64
N GLU A 289 -8.48 -18.39 -16.39
CA GLU A 289 -7.70 -19.01 -17.46
C GLU A 289 -6.24 -18.53 -17.44
N VAL A 290 -5.35 -19.34 -18.00
CA VAL A 290 -3.91 -19.09 -18.11
C VAL A 290 -3.44 -19.47 -19.51
N THR A 291 -2.59 -18.65 -20.13
CA THR A 291 -1.83 -19.04 -21.32
C THR A 291 -0.43 -18.43 -21.35
N SER A 292 0.54 -19.16 -21.89
CA SER A 292 1.86 -18.67 -22.28
C SER A 292 1.97 -18.39 -23.79
N SER A 293 0.94 -18.70 -24.57
CA SER A 293 0.91 -18.44 -26.01
C SER A 293 0.29 -17.08 -26.29
N MET A 294 1.10 -16.18 -26.85
CA MET A 294 0.65 -14.84 -27.26
C MET A 294 -0.50 -14.91 -28.28
N ASP A 295 -0.47 -15.85 -29.22
CA ASP A 295 -1.53 -16.02 -30.21
C ASP A 295 -2.84 -16.51 -29.58
N GLN A 296 -2.76 -17.43 -28.61
CA GLN A 296 -3.94 -17.83 -27.84
C GLN A 296 -4.47 -16.68 -26.99
N CYS A 297 -3.60 -15.87 -26.38
CA CYS A 297 -4.02 -14.70 -25.60
C CYS A 297 -4.83 -13.72 -26.46
N ILE A 298 -4.30 -13.33 -27.62
CA ILE A 298 -4.99 -12.44 -28.57
C ILE A 298 -6.29 -13.06 -29.10
N LYS A 299 -6.30 -14.36 -29.44
CA LYS A 299 -7.51 -15.09 -29.84
C LYS A 299 -8.58 -15.05 -28.74
N ARG A 300 -8.20 -15.35 -27.49
CA ARG A 300 -9.12 -15.45 -26.36
C ARG A 300 -9.74 -14.09 -26.00
N ILE A 301 -8.97 -13.01 -26.14
CA ILE A 301 -9.46 -11.62 -26.01
C ILE A 301 -10.58 -11.35 -27.02
N ARG A 302 -10.37 -11.67 -28.31
CA ARG A 302 -11.39 -11.50 -29.37
C ARG A 302 -12.66 -12.31 -29.08
N GLU A 303 -12.51 -13.57 -28.67
CA GLU A 303 -13.63 -14.46 -28.32
C GLU A 303 -14.44 -13.90 -27.15
N ALA A 304 -13.78 -13.51 -26.05
CA ALA A 304 -14.46 -12.92 -24.88
C ALA A 304 -15.14 -11.58 -25.19
N LYS A 305 -14.49 -10.73 -26.00
CA LYS A 305 -15.01 -9.44 -26.45
C LYS A 305 -16.27 -9.61 -27.30
N SER A 306 -16.28 -10.58 -28.20
CA SER A 306 -17.44 -10.94 -29.03
C SER A 306 -18.58 -11.55 -28.20
N SER A 307 -18.29 -12.48 -27.29
CA SER A 307 -19.30 -13.14 -26.45
C SER A 307 -19.77 -12.30 -25.26
N LYS A 308 -19.13 -11.14 -25.02
CA LYS A 308 -19.35 -10.25 -23.87
C LYS A 308 -19.24 -10.96 -22.51
N THR A 309 -18.43 -12.01 -22.44
CA THR A 309 -18.26 -12.83 -21.24
C THR A 309 -17.16 -12.24 -20.34
N PRO A 310 -17.44 -11.90 -19.06
CA PRO A 310 -16.41 -11.52 -18.11
C PRO A 310 -15.36 -12.63 -17.97
N LEU A 311 -14.08 -12.26 -17.90
CA LEU A 311 -12.96 -13.18 -17.91
C LEU A 311 -11.78 -12.59 -17.14
N SER A 312 -11.05 -13.43 -16.40
CA SER A 312 -9.70 -13.13 -15.92
C SER A 312 -8.68 -14.08 -16.56
N LEU A 313 -7.90 -13.56 -17.50
CA LEU A 313 -6.90 -14.28 -18.28
C LEU A 313 -5.50 -13.89 -17.82
N GLY A 314 -4.75 -14.86 -17.29
CA GLY A 314 -3.34 -14.71 -16.95
C GLY A 314 -2.46 -14.98 -18.17
N PHE A 315 -1.67 -13.99 -18.59
CA PHE A 315 -0.64 -14.18 -19.59
C PHE A 315 0.70 -14.42 -18.91
N HIS A 316 1.26 -15.63 -19.03
CA HIS A 316 2.60 -15.94 -18.55
C HIS A 316 3.63 -15.41 -19.54
N GLY A 317 4.14 -14.21 -19.25
CA GLY A 317 5.04 -13.46 -20.12
C GLY A 317 5.17 -11.99 -19.71
N ASN A 318 6.02 -11.23 -20.41
CA ASN A 318 6.27 -9.84 -20.05
C ASN A 318 5.14 -8.92 -20.55
N ILE A 319 4.73 -7.96 -19.72
CA ILE A 319 3.72 -6.94 -20.07
C ILE A 319 4.12 -6.12 -21.30
N VAL A 320 5.41 -5.88 -21.51
CA VAL A 320 5.89 -5.12 -22.69
C VAL A 320 5.67 -5.90 -23.98
N ASP A 321 5.90 -7.21 -23.99
CA ASP A 321 5.64 -8.04 -25.17
C ASP A 321 4.13 -8.09 -25.49
N LEU A 322 3.27 -8.07 -24.47
CA LEU A 322 1.81 -7.98 -24.65
C LEU A 322 1.38 -6.61 -25.21
N TRP A 323 1.92 -5.51 -24.69
CA TRP A 323 1.64 -4.16 -25.22
C TRP A 323 2.11 -4.00 -26.67
N GLU A 324 3.32 -4.42 -26.99
CA GLU A 324 3.85 -4.38 -28.35
C GLU A 324 3.07 -5.29 -29.30
N ARG A 325 2.58 -6.46 -28.84
CA ARG A 325 1.68 -7.31 -29.63
C ARG A 325 0.32 -6.65 -29.88
N LEU A 326 -0.29 -6.03 -28.87
CA LEU A 326 -1.58 -5.34 -29.02
C LEU A 326 -1.47 -4.19 -30.03
N LEU A 327 -0.35 -3.44 -30.00
CA LEU A 327 -0.04 -2.43 -31.00
C LEU A 327 0.10 -3.04 -32.40
N LEU A 328 0.85 -4.15 -32.54
CA LEU A 328 1.04 -4.83 -33.83
C LEU A 328 -0.28 -5.36 -34.43
N GLU A 329 -1.19 -5.88 -33.61
CA GLU A 329 -2.53 -6.25 -34.08
C GLU A 329 -3.31 -5.03 -34.58
N TYR A 330 -3.31 -3.93 -33.82
CA TYR A 330 -3.96 -2.68 -34.22
C TYR A 330 -3.38 -2.10 -35.53
N GLU A 331 -2.05 -2.03 -35.66
CA GLU A 331 -1.38 -1.56 -36.89
C GLU A 331 -1.68 -2.46 -38.11
N ARG A 332 -1.93 -3.75 -37.89
CA ARG A 332 -2.20 -4.74 -38.95
C ARG A 332 -3.68 -4.81 -39.36
N THR A 333 -4.63 -4.60 -38.45
CA THR A 333 -6.06 -4.83 -38.69
C THR A 333 -6.95 -3.60 -38.46
N GLY A 334 -6.45 -2.55 -37.82
CA GLY A 334 -7.23 -1.42 -37.32
C GLY A 334 -8.08 -1.75 -36.08
N GLU A 335 -8.02 -2.97 -35.56
CA GLU A 335 -8.84 -3.43 -34.43
C GLU A 335 -8.21 -3.06 -33.09
N LEU A 336 -8.81 -2.10 -32.37
CA LEU A 336 -8.40 -1.77 -31.02
C LEU A 336 -8.94 -2.81 -30.01
N LEU A 337 -8.12 -3.81 -29.72
CA LEU A 337 -8.48 -4.92 -28.83
C LEU A 337 -8.67 -4.49 -27.36
N VAL A 338 -7.93 -3.49 -26.91
CA VAL A 338 -7.88 -3.01 -25.52
C VAL A 338 -8.63 -1.67 -25.36
N ASP A 339 -9.57 -1.62 -24.41
CA ASP A 339 -10.33 -0.41 -24.10
C ASP A 339 -9.65 0.40 -22.97
N LEU A 340 -9.11 -0.31 -21.97
CA LEU A 340 -8.54 0.22 -20.73
C LEU A 340 -7.17 -0.39 -20.46
N GLY A 341 -6.22 0.42 -20.01
CA GLY A 341 -4.85 0.01 -19.69
C GLY A 341 -4.35 0.52 -18.35
N SER A 342 -3.57 -0.29 -17.63
CA SER A 342 -2.83 0.14 -16.44
C SER A 342 -1.57 -0.71 -16.22
N ASP A 343 -0.87 -0.48 -15.12
CA ASP A 343 0.27 -1.28 -14.66
C ASP A 343 0.29 -1.35 -13.12
N GLN A 344 0.51 -2.54 -12.55
CA GLN A 344 0.66 -2.73 -11.11
C GLN A 344 1.86 -3.64 -10.76
N THR A 345 2.93 -3.56 -11.57
CA THR A 345 4.26 -4.05 -11.18
C THR A 345 4.86 -3.17 -10.06
N SER A 346 5.93 -3.59 -9.40
CA SER A 346 6.44 -2.95 -8.18
C SER A 346 7.53 -1.89 -8.45
N LEU A 347 7.20 -0.84 -9.23
CA LEU A 347 8.14 0.24 -9.57
C LEU A 347 8.55 1.12 -8.39
N HIS A 348 7.93 1.02 -7.21
CA HIS A 348 8.47 1.60 -5.99
C HIS A 348 9.88 1.06 -5.67
N ASN A 349 10.18 -0.19 -6.09
CA ASN A 349 11.46 -0.88 -5.93
C ASN A 349 11.92 -1.55 -7.26
N PRO A 350 12.26 -0.77 -8.30
CA PRO A 350 12.35 -1.25 -9.67
C PRO A 350 13.59 -2.11 -9.95
N TYR A 351 14.63 -2.00 -9.12
CA TYR A 351 15.95 -2.61 -9.35
C TYR A 351 16.22 -3.85 -8.49
N ASN A 352 15.37 -4.15 -7.51
CA ASN A 352 15.51 -5.31 -6.61
C ASN A 352 14.30 -6.25 -6.73
N GLY A 353 13.99 -6.68 -7.96
CA GLY A 353 12.93 -7.66 -8.25
C GLY A 353 11.51 -7.10 -8.30
N GLY A 354 11.32 -5.78 -8.27
CA GLY A 354 10.00 -5.16 -8.43
C GLY A 354 9.52 -5.02 -9.89
N TYR A 355 10.44 -4.97 -10.85
CA TYR A 355 10.14 -4.93 -12.28
C TYR A 355 11.17 -5.78 -13.04
N TYR A 356 10.70 -6.49 -14.09
CA TYR A 356 11.51 -7.43 -14.86
C TYR A 356 11.63 -6.95 -16.31
N PRO A 357 12.85 -6.73 -16.83
CA PRO A 357 13.03 -6.18 -18.16
C PRO A 357 12.64 -7.18 -19.25
N VAL A 358 11.96 -6.67 -20.27
CA VAL A 358 11.70 -7.40 -21.51
C VAL A 358 13.00 -7.90 -22.16
N ARG A 359 12.93 -9.00 -22.91
CA ARG A 359 14.05 -9.79 -23.48
C ARG A 359 14.85 -10.67 -22.50
N LEU A 360 14.59 -10.62 -21.18
CA LEU A 360 15.11 -11.63 -20.24
C LEU A 360 13.97 -12.54 -19.77
N SER A 361 14.26 -13.83 -19.63
CA SER A 361 13.43 -14.70 -18.79
C SER A 361 13.55 -14.29 -17.32
N PHE A 362 12.55 -14.62 -16.51
CA PHE A 362 12.54 -14.38 -15.06
C PHE A 362 13.81 -14.91 -14.37
N HIS A 363 14.28 -16.10 -14.75
CA HIS A 363 15.51 -16.69 -14.19
C HIS A 363 16.77 -15.88 -14.57
N GLN A 364 16.93 -15.51 -15.84
CA GLN A 364 18.05 -14.68 -16.30
C GLN A 364 18.05 -13.28 -15.66
N ALA A 365 16.87 -12.70 -15.47
CA ALA A 365 16.70 -11.42 -14.80
C ALA A 365 17.14 -11.49 -13.32
N ASN A 366 16.74 -12.53 -12.58
CA ASN A 366 17.17 -12.76 -11.20
C ASN A 366 18.68 -13.02 -11.08
N GLN A 367 19.28 -13.78 -12.00
CA GLN A 367 20.74 -13.92 -12.07
C GLN A 367 21.43 -12.58 -12.33
N LEU A 368 20.98 -11.81 -13.33
CA LEU A 368 21.60 -10.55 -13.71
C LEU A 368 21.50 -9.50 -12.60
N MET A 369 20.36 -9.44 -11.90
CA MET A 369 20.12 -8.54 -10.77
C MET A 369 21.15 -8.70 -9.65
N THR A 370 21.70 -9.91 -9.45
CA THR A 370 22.75 -10.18 -8.45
C THR A 370 24.17 -10.07 -8.99
N THR A 371 24.40 -10.48 -10.25
CA THR A 371 25.74 -10.54 -10.86
C THR A 371 26.20 -9.23 -11.50
N ASP A 372 25.28 -8.45 -12.07
CA ASP A 372 25.53 -7.11 -12.65
C ASP A 372 24.31 -6.20 -12.44
N PRO A 373 24.13 -5.64 -11.23
CA PRO A 373 23.00 -4.77 -10.90
C PRO A 373 22.92 -3.50 -11.76
N ASN A 374 24.06 -3.04 -12.29
CA ASN A 374 24.11 -1.85 -13.14
C ASN A 374 23.51 -2.15 -14.52
N ARG A 375 23.90 -3.27 -15.14
CA ARG A 375 23.30 -3.72 -16.40
C ARG A 375 21.83 -4.09 -16.23
N PHE A 376 21.45 -4.71 -15.11
CA PHE A 376 20.04 -4.95 -14.78
C PHE A 376 19.23 -3.64 -14.79
N ARG A 377 19.72 -2.60 -14.08
CA ARG A 377 19.12 -1.25 -14.10
C ARG A 377 18.99 -0.66 -15.51
N THR A 378 20.03 -0.75 -16.34
CA THR A 378 19.96 -0.25 -17.72
C THR A 378 18.89 -0.97 -18.54
N MET A 379 18.76 -2.29 -18.39
CA MET A 379 17.74 -3.07 -19.09
C MET A 379 16.32 -2.77 -18.58
N VAL A 380 16.12 -2.55 -17.29
CA VAL A 380 14.84 -2.08 -16.71
C VAL A 380 14.44 -0.74 -17.33
N GLN A 381 15.37 0.22 -17.44
CA GLN A 381 15.11 1.52 -18.06
C GLN A 381 14.80 1.42 -19.56
N GLU A 382 15.46 0.53 -20.31
CA GLU A 382 15.12 0.28 -21.71
C GLU A 382 13.70 -0.31 -21.86
N SER A 383 13.34 -1.26 -20.99
CA SER A 383 12.03 -1.89 -20.95
C SER A 383 10.91 -0.88 -20.67
N LEU A 384 11.11 0.03 -19.71
CA LEU A 384 10.14 1.10 -19.40
C LEU A 384 9.92 2.04 -20.59
N ARG A 385 11.00 2.44 -21.30
CA ARG A 385 10.89 3.26 -22.52
C ARG A 385 10.09 2.54 -23.63
N ARG A 386 10.28 1.23 -23.80
CA ARG A 386 9.49 0.42 -24.75
C ARG A 386 8.02 0.31 -24.34
N GLN A 387 7.75 0.05 -23.05
CA GLN A 387 6.40 -0.04 -22.50
C GLN A 387 5.59 1.24 -22.76
N ILE A 388 6.15 2.40 -22.41
CA ILE A 388 5.52 3.70 -22.65
C ILE A 388 5.34 3.98 -24.14
N LYS A 389 6.30 3.62 -25.01
CA LYS A 389 6.14 3.82 -26.45
C LYS A 389 4.93 3.08 -27.02
N ALA A 390 4.68 1.84 -26.59
CA ALA A 390 3.51 1.07 -27.01
C ALA A 390 2.20 1.65 -26.44
N ILE A 391 2.20 2.01 -25.14
CA ILE A 391 1.05 2.67 -24.47
C ILE A 391 0.70 4.00 -25.15
N ASN A 392 1.71 4.83 -25.48
CA ASN A 392 1.54 6.09 -26.21
C ASN A 392 0.77 5.87 -27.52
N LYS A 393 1.18 4.89 -28.33
CA LYS A 393 0.53 4.60 -29.62
C LYS A 393 -0.87 4.00 -29.50
N LEU A 394 -1.09 3.09 -28.56
CA LEU A 394 -2.43 2.55 -28.31
C LEU A 394 -3.38 3.61 -27.73
N SER A 395 -2.85 4.57 -26.97
CA SER A 395 -3.65 5.67 -26.43
C SER A 395 -3.95 6.75 -27.47
N ASP A 396 -3.01 7.06 -28.37
CA ASP A 396 -3.28 7.86 -29.58
C ASP A 396 -4.42 7.24 -30.43
N ALA A 397 -4.54 5.90 -30.42
CA ALA A 397 -5.60 5.14 -31.09
C ALA A 397 -6.95 5.06 -30.34
N GLY A 398 -7.04 5.60 -29.11
CA GLY A 398 -8.28 5.66 -28.32
C GLY A 398 -8.32 4.78 -27.07
N MET A 399 -7.26 4.05 -26.73
CA MET A 399 -7.15 3.37 -25.44
C MET A 399 -6.97 4.37 -24.30
N PHE A 400 -7.71 4.21 -23.20
CA PHE A 400 -7.43 5.00 -21.99
C PHE A 400 -6.44 4.28 -21.07
N PHE A 401 -5.38 4.98 -20.64
CA PHE A 401 -4.36 4.46 -19.70
C PHE A 401 -4.29 5.30 -18.42
N TRP A 402 -4.06 4.65 -17.27
CA TRP A 402 -3.77 5.31 -16.00
C TRP A 402 -2.68 4.61 -15.18
N ASP A 403 -1.96 5.37 -14.35
CA ASP A 403 -0.99 4.85 -13.37
C ASP A 403 -1.71 4.34 -12.10
N TYR A 404 -1.44 3.10 -11.68
CA TYR A 404 -2.08 2.47 -10.52
C TYR A 404 -1.45 2.90 -9.18
N GLY A 405 -0.64 3.96 -9.16
CA GLY A 405 0.01 4.47 -7.98
C GLY A 405 1.13 3.56 -7.47
N ASN A 406 1.85 2.94 -8.40
CA ASN A 406 2.99 2.06 -8.18
C ASN A 406 4.34 2.70 -8.54
N ALA A 407 4.34 4.01 -8.82
CA ALA A 407 5.46 4.81 -9.34
C ALA A 407 5.89 4.47 -10.79
N PHE A 408 5.01 3.88 -11.60
CA PHE A 408 5.30 3.53 -12.99
C PHE A 408 5.69 4.75 -13.84
N LEU A 409 4.86 5.80 -13.87
CA LEU A 409 5.17 7.01 -14.65
C LEU A 409 6.39 7.76 -14.09
N LEU A 410 6.58 7.76 -12.77
CA LEU A 410 7.73 8.40 -12.12
C LEU A 410 9.07 7.73 -12.48
N GLU A 411 9.16 6.39 -12.37
CA GLU A 411 10.37 5.68 -12.76
C GLU A 411 10.54 5.62 -14.29
N ALA A 412 9.45 5.68 -15.07
CA ALA A 412 9.52 5.84 -16.52
C ALA A 412 10.06 7.23 -16.94
N GLN A 413 9.67 8.32 -16.25
CA GLN A 413 10.27 9.64 -16.43
C GLN A 413 11.78 9.62 -16.08
N ARG A 414 12.14 9.00 -14.95
CA ARG A 414 13.55 8.79 -14.54
C ARG A 414 14.34 7.95 -15.56
N ALA A 415 13.67 7.07 -16.30
CA ALA A 415 14.24 6.31 -17.41
C ALA A 415 14.29 7.08 -18.75
N GLY A 416 13.77 8.32 -18.83
CA GLY A 416 13.71 9.11 -20.06
C GLY A 416 12.65 8.61 -21.06
N ALA A 417 11.51 8.11 -20.57
CA ALA A 417 10.36 7.78 -21.40
C ALA A 417 9.45 9.01 -21.63
N GLU A 418 8.71 8.99 -22.73
CA GLU A 418 7.79 10.07 -23.15
C GLU A 418 6.49 10.07 -22.33
N VAL A 419 6.59 10.40 -21.04
CA VAL A 419 5.46 10.44 -20.07
C VAL A 419 5.05 11.84 -19.63
N GLU A 420 5.76 12.88 -20.04
CA GLU A 420 5.50 14.26 -19.59
C GLU A 420 4.29 14.87 -20.30
N LYS A 421 3.49 15.67 -19.59
CA LYS A 421 2.41 16.46 -20.18
C LYS A 421 2.96 17.76 -20.74
N VAL A 422 2.62 18.10 -21.98
CA VAL A 422 3.04 19.36 -22.61
C VAL A 422 2.51 20.55 -21.80
N GLY A 423 3.43 21.34 -21.23
CA GLY A 423 3.10 22.47 -20.36
C GLY A 423 2.70 22.12 -18.92
N GLY A 424 2.79 20.85 -18.51
CA GLY A 424 2.51 20.41 -17.14
C GLY A 424 3.65 20.71 -16.16
N GLY A 425 3.33 20.72 -14.86
CA GLY A 425 4.32 20.77 -13.78
C GLY A 425 5.10 19.46 -13.57
N ALA A 426 6.02 19.47 -12.61
CA ALA A 426 6.92 18.32 -12.33
C ALA A 426 6.23 17.03 -11.85
N THR A 427 4.93 17.09 -11.53
CA THR A 427 4.07 15.96 -11.13
C THR A 427 2.97 15.65 -12.16
N GLU A 428 2.92 16.38 -13.28
CA GLU A 428 1.90 16.22 -14.30
C GLU A 428 2.39 15.36 -15.47
N PHE A 429 1.97 14.10 -15.46
CA PHE A 429 2.20 13.17 -16.55
C PHE A 429 1.10 13.25 -17.62
N ARG A 430 1.43 12.75 -18.81
CA ARG A 430 0.51 12.54 -19.94
C ARG A 430 -0.71 11.70 -19.55
N TYR A 431 -0.49 10.75 -18.65
CA TYR A 431 -1.52 9.87 -18.10
C TYR A 431 -1.79 10.22 -16.64
N PRO A 432 -3.06 10.24 -16.19
CA PRO A 432 -3.35 10.48 -14.80
C PRO A 432 -2.98 9.27 -13.94
N SER A 433 -2.65 9.51 -12.67
CA SER A 433 -2.83 8.46 -11.66
C SER A 433 -4.33 8.17 -11.49
N TYR A 434 -4.70 6.96 -11.08
CA TYR A 434 -6.10 6.66 -10.74
C TYR A 434 -6.64 7.60 -9.65
N VAL A 435 -5.81 8.14 -8.76
CA VAL A 435 -6.27 9.14 -7.80
C VAL A 435 -6.57 10.48 -8.47
N GLN A 436 -5.78 10.93 -9.45
CA GLN A 436 -5.99 12.24 -10.09
C GLN A 436 -7.39 12.40 -10.65
N HIS A 437 -7.91 11.37 -11.34
CA HIS A 437 -9.18 11.47 -12.08
C HIS A 437 -10.22 10.38 -11.75
N ILE A 438 -9.91 9.36 -10.93
CA ILE A 438 -10.87 8.28 -10.63
C ILE A 438 -11.25 8.31 -9.14
N MET A 439 -10.28 8.17 -8.23
CA MET A 439 -10.52 8.04 -6.79
C MET A 439 -10.42 9.35 -5.99
N GLY A 440 -9.73 10.38 -6.50
CA GLY A 440 -9.48 11.62 -5.76
C GLY A 440 -10.75 12.43 -5.46
N ASP A 441 -11.74 12.38 -6.35
CA ASP A 441 -13.07 12.97 -6.10
C ASP A 441 -13.91 12.14 -5.12
N ILE A 442 -13.69 10.81 -5.08
CA ILE A 442 -14.33 9.89 -4.12
C ILE A 442 -13.77 10.14 -2.70
N PHE A 443 -12.45 10.33 -2.57
CA PHE A 443 -11.84 10.77 -1.31
C PHE A 443 -12.34 12.14 -0.86
N SER A 444 -12.52 13.08 -1.78
CA SER A 444 -13.10 14.39 -1.45
C SER A 444 -14.54 14.31 -0.93
N LEU A 445 -15.28 13.23 -1.20
CA LEU A 445 -16.59 12.94 -0.61
C LEU A 445 -16.51 12.21 0.75
N GLY A 446 -15.31 11.94 1.27
CA GLY A 446 -15.06 11.23 2.53
C GLY A 446 -15.12 9.70 2.42
N PHE A 447 -15.28 9.12 1.21
CA PHE A 447 -15.23 7.68 1.02
C PHE A 447 -13.78 7.18 0.96
N GLY A 448 -13.50 6.07 1.65
CA GLY A 448 -12.17 5.46 1.73
C GLY A 448 -12.23 3.98 2.11
N PRO A 449 -11.07 3.30 2.23
CA PRO A 449 -11.00 1.86 2.46
C PRO A 449 -11.29 1.49 3.93
N PHE A 450 -12.56 1.46 4.31
CA PHE A 450 -12.99 0.92 5.61
C PHE A 450 -12.84 -0.61 5.64
N ARG A 451 -12.21 -1.18 6.68
CA ARG A 451 -11.86 -2.61 6.79
C ARG A 451 -12.14 -3.16 8.19
N TRP A 452 -12.31 -4.47 8.30
CA TRP A 452 -12.50 -5.15 9.59
C TRP A 452 -11.62 -6.46 9.75
N VAL A 453 -11.27 -6.98 10.97
CA VAL A 453 -10.65 -8.33 11.38
C VAL A 453 -11.15 -9.11 12.65
N CYS A 454 -11.80 -10.29 12.49
CA CYS A 454 -12.73 -10.92 13.47
C CYS A 454 -11.90 -11.49 14.58
N THR A 455 -12.08 -10.94 15.76
CA THR A 455 -11.33 -11.38 16.92
C THR A 455 -11.67 -12.81 17.34
N SER A 456 -12.86 -13.33 17.02
CA SER A 456 -13.25 -14.73 17.23
C SER A 456 -12.56 -15.74 16.28
N GLY A 457 -12.18 -15.32 15.08
CA GLY A 457 -11.83 -16.24 13.98
C GLY A 457 -13.00 -17.04 13.40
N ASP A 458 -14.26 -16.76 13.79
CA ASP A 458 -15.44 -17.45 13.26
C ASP A 458 -15.93 -16.79 11.94
N PRO A 459 -16.08 -17.54 10.83
CA PRO A 459 -16.69 -17.04 9.60
C PRO A 459 -18.14 -16.54 9.78
N GLN A 460 -18.88 -17.05 10.77
CA GLN A 460 -20.26 -16.64 11.03
C GLN A 460 -20.35 -15.20 11.52
N ASP A 461 -19.39 -14.74 12.33
CA ASP A 461 -19.33 -13.33 12.78
C ASP A 461 -19.14 -12.39 11.59
N LEU A 462 -18.31 -12.77 10.60
CA LEU A 462 -18.23 -11.97 9.38
C LEU A 462 -19.59 -11.95 8.68
N SER A 463 -20.22 -13.11 8.43
CA SER A 463 -21.50 -13.13 7.72
C SER A 463 -22.57 -12.27 8.40
N ILE A 464 -22.54 -12.16 9.73
CA ILE A 464 -23.40 -11.22 10.48
C ILE A 464 -23.03 -9.76 10.16
N THR A 465 -21.74 -9.41 10.20
CA THR A 465 -21.30 -8.04 9.90
C THR A 465 -21.41 -7.61 8.44
N ASP A 466 -21.29 -8.54 7.48
CA ASP A 466 -21.55 -8.26 6.06
C ASP A 466 -23.03 -7.86 5.87
N ASN A 467 -23.94 -8.55 6.55
CA ASN A 467 -25.37 -8.20 6.56
C ASN A 467 -25.62 -6.85 7.26
N ILE A 468 -25.00 -6.59 8.42
CA ILE A 468 -25.11 -5.29 9.12
C ILE A 468 -24.61 -4.15 8.22
N ALA A 469 -23.45 -4.33 7.58
CA ALA A 469 -22.88 -3.34 6.66
C ALA A 469 -23.80 -3.13 5.44
N ALA A 470 -24.32 -4.19 4.84
CA ALA A 470 -25.27 -4.08 3.72
C ALA A 470 -26.52 -3.27 4.10
N THR A 471 -27.17 -3.59 5.23
CA THR A 471 -28.36 -2.86 5.71
C THR A 471 -28.06 -1.39 5.97
N VAL A 472 -26.97 -1.06 6.68
CA VAL A 472 -26.58 0.33 6.97
C VAL A 472 -26.28 1.11 5.69
N LEU A 473 -25.56 0.51 4.73
CA LEU A 473 -25.28 1.15 3.44
C LEU A 473 -26.57 1.39 2.62
N GLU A 474 -27.52 0.45 2.67
CA GLU A 474 -28.81 0.56 1.97
C GLU A 474 -29.71 1.66 2.57
N GLU A 475 -29.77 1.76 3.90
CA GLU A 475 -30.47 2.84 4.62
C GLU A 475 -29.89 4.21 4.27
N ILE A 476 -28.56 4.36 4.29
CA ILE A 476 -27.91 5.63 3.94
C ILE A 476 -28.12 5.97 2.46
N SER A 477 -27.97 4.99 1.55
CA SER A 477 -28.15 5.14 0.10
C SER A 477 -29.51 5.74 -0.29
N ALA A 478 -30.57 5.41 0.46
CA ALA A 478 -31.91 5.95 0.26
C ALA A 478 -32.03 7.46 0.51
N SER A 479 -31.16 8.03 1.36
CA SER A 479 -31.25 9.43 1.85
C SER A 479 -30.33 10.43 1.14
N VAL A 480 -29.41 9.96 0.29
CA VAL A 480 -28.37 10.79 -0.36
C VAL A 480 -28.70 11.13 -1.82
N ASN A 481 -27.98 12.12 -2.38
CA ASN A 481 -28.11 12.51 -3.79
C ASN A 481 -27.59 11.41 -4.75
N ASN A 482 -27.92 11.50 -6.05
CA ASN A 482 -27.59 10.45 -7.02
C ASN A 482 -26.08 10.15 -7.16
N GLN A 483 -25.22 11.18 -7.10
CA GLN A 483 -23.76 11.03 -7.22
C GLN A 483 -23.17 10.21 -6.06
N ILE A 484 -23.62 10.51 -4.84
CA ILE A 484 -23.21 9.80 -3.62
C ILE A 484 -23.88 8.43 -3.56
N ARG A 485 -25.14 8.32 -3.98
CA ARG A 485 -25.88 7.05 -4.07
C ARG A 485 -25.16 6.03 -4.94
N GLN A 486 -24.53 6.44 -6.04
CA GLN A 486 -23.76 5.52 -6.88
C GLN A 486 -22.59 4.88 -6.11
N GLN A 487 -21.89 5.65 -5.28
CA GLN A 487 -20.79 5.11 -4.46
C GLN A 487 -21.32 4.10 -3.44
N TYR A 488 -22.44 4.38 -2.77
CA TYR A 488 -23.11 3.40 -1.91
C TYR A 488 -23.53 2.14 -2.69
N ASN A 489 -24.13 2.27 -3.87
CA ASN A 489 -24.57 1.14 -4.68
C ASN A 489 -23.40 0.24 -5.12
N ASP A 490 -22.24 0.81 -5.46
CA ASP A 490 -21.05 0.02 -5.79
C ASP A 490 -20.51 -0.73 -4.56
N ASN A 491 -20.56 -0.12 -3.38
CA ASN A 491 -20.20 -0.75 -2.10
C ASN A 491 -21.21 -1.85 -1.68
N ILE A 492 -22.51 -1.64 -1.93
CA ILE A 492 -23.58 -2.63 -1.69
C ILE A 492 -23.41 -3.84 -2.63
N ARG A 493 -23.06 -3.60 -3.91
CA ARG A 493 -22.69 -4.65 -4.87
C ARG A 493 -21.46 -5.43 -4.38
N TRP A 494 -20.46 -4.75 -3.83
CA TRP A 494 -19.29 -5.41 -3.25
C TRP A 494 -19.66 -6.32 -2.07
N ILE A 495 -20.30 -5.78 -1.02
CA ILE A 495 -20.51 -6.51 0.24
C ILE A 495 -21.43 -7.73 0.03
N ARG A 496 -22.45 -7.63 -0.84
CA ARG A 496 -23.35 -8.74 -1.19
C ARG A 496 -22.68 -9.86 -2.01
N GLU A 497 -21.56 -9.59 -2.67
CA GLU A 497 -20.76 -10.60 -3.38
C GLU A 497 -19.54 -11.10 -2.57
N ALA A 498 -19.05 -10.34 -1.58
CA ALA A 498 -17.84 -10.62 -0.82
C ALA A 498 -17.84 -12.02 -0.16
N GLY A 499 -18.94 -12.40 0.51
CA GLY A 499 -19.09 -13.71 1.13
C GLY A 499 -19.00 -14.89 0.14
N LYS A 500 -19.48 -14.72 -1.10
CA LYS A 500 -19.36 -15.74 -2.16
C LYS A 500 -17.91 -15.95 -2.62
N HIS A 501 -17.01 -15.03 -2.25
CA HIS A 501 -15.59 -15.07 -2.60
C HIS A 501 -14.69 -15.46 -1.40
N LYS A 502 -15.27 -15.94 -0.28
CA LYS A 502 -14.56 -16.47 0.90
C LYS A 502 -13.54 -15.49 1.47
N MET A 503 -13.94 -14.24 1.66
CA MET A 503 -13.12 -13.21 2.30
C MET A 503 -13.70 -12.91 3.69
N ALA A 504 -12.88 -12.60 4.68
CA ALA A 504 -13.24 -12.28 6.08
C ALA A 504 -12.08 -11.45 6.69
N PRO A 505 -12.19 -10.68 7.81
CA PRO A 505 -13.11 -10.76 9.00
C PRO A 505 -13.45 -9.36 9.75
N VAL A 506 -13.76 -9.20 11.10
CA VAL A 506 -14.20 -7.99 11.99
C VAL A 506 -13.37 -7.33 13.22
N VAL A 507 -12.75 -6.12 13.05
CA VAL A 507 -11.92 -5.19 13.94
C VAL A 507 -11.60 -3.95 13.10
N ILE A 508 -11.99 -2.74 13.49
CA ILE A 508 -11.94 -1.60 12.55
C ILE A 508 -10.50 -1.14 12.29
N SER A 509 -10.15 -1.02 11.01
CA SER A 509 -8.93 -0.39 10.52
C SER A 509 -9.15 0.08 9.07
N ARG A 510 -8.11 0.62 8.43
CA ARG A 510 -8.10 0.99 7.02
C ARG A 510 -6.73 0.80 6.39
N ASP A 511 -6.66 0.84 5.07
CA ASP A 511 -5.40 1.10 4.39
C ASP A 511 -4.97 2.56 4.66
N HIS A 512 -3.68 2.89 4.48
CA HIS A 512 -3.24 4.28 4.56
C HIS A 512 -3.64 5.05 3.29
N HIS A 513 -4.02 4.34 2.21
CA HIS A 513 -4.60 4.87 0.97
C HIS A 513 -6.01 5.44 1.18
N ASP A 514 -6.10 6.59 1.85
CA ASP A 514 -7.35 7.15 2.37
C ASP A 514 -7.40 8.69 2.25
N VAL A 515 -8.59 9.27 2.47
CA VAL A 515 -8.88 10.71 2.35
C VAL A 515 -7.89 11.60 3.13
N SER A 516 -7.56 11.22 4.37
CA SER A 516 -6.74 12.02 5.29
C SER A 516 -5.41 11.39 5.67
N GLY A 517 -5.31 10.05 5.55
CA GLY A 517 -4.17 9.31 6.07
C GLY A 517 -2.83 9.61 5.37
N THR A 518 -2.82 10.05 4.11
CA THR A 518 -1.60 10.09 3.30
C THR A 518 -1.44 11.37 2.48
N ASP A 519 -0.24 11.94 2.56
CA ASP A 519 0.29 12.94 1.63
C ASP A 519 1.25 12.26 0.64
N SER A 520 0.92 12.35 -0.65
CA SER A 520 1.59 11.64 -1.75
C SER A 520 1.33 12.38 -3.08
N PRO A 521 2.24 13.25 -3.54
CA PRO A 521 2.02 14.12 -4.71
C PRO A 521 1.84 13.35 -6.02
N PHE A 522 2.30 12.09 -6.07
CA PHE A 522 2.14 11.19 -7.21
C PHE A 522 0.91 10.28 -7.10
N ARG A 523 0.20 10.27 -5.95
CA ARG A 523 -0.97 9.42 -5.71
C ARG A 523 -2.02 10.09 -4.83
N GLU A 524 -2.09 9.86 -3.53
CA GLU A 524 -3.22 10.28 -2.67
C GLU A 524 -3.55 11.79 -2.71
N THR A 525 -2.55 12.65 -2.90
CA THR A 525 -2.71 14.11 -3.04
C THR A 525 -2.40 14.62 -4.44
N SER A 526 -2.34 13.73 -5.44
CA SER A 526 -2.05 14.10 -6.84
C SER A 526 -3.16 14.92 -7.52
N ASN A 527 -4.36 15.01 -6.93
CA ASN A 527 -5.44 15.92 -7.33
C ASN A 527 -5.51 17.23 -6.51
N VAL A 528 -4.43 17.57 -5.79
CA VAL A 528 -4.29 18.82 -5.01
C VAL A 528 -3.42 19.81 -5.79
N TYR A 529 -4.02 20.92 -6.22
CA TYR A 529 -3.40 21.86 -7.18
C TYR A 529 -2.99 23.22 -6.58
N ASP A 530 -3.23 23.44 -5.28
CA ASP A 530 -2.81 24.66 -4.55
C ASP A 530 -1.29 24.71 -4.24
N GLY A 531 -0.54 23.70 -4.68
CA GLY A 531 0.89 23.52 -4.41
C GLY A 531 1.18 22.72 -3.12
N SER A 532 0.19 22.47 -2.26
CA SER A 532 0.38 21.75 -0.99
C SER A 532 0.55 20.24 -1.13
N ALA A 533 0.48 19.67 -2.34
CA ALA A 533 0.59 18.22 -2.58
C ALA A 533 1.92 17.61 -2.08
N PHE A 534 2.97 18.42 -1.94
CA PHE A 534 4.29 18.06 -1.40
C PHE A 534 4.42 18.27 0.13
N CYS A 535 3.44 18.91 0.77
CA CYS A 535 3.41 19.05 2.23
C CYS A 535 3.01 17.71 2.88
N ALA A 536 3.42 17.49 4.13
CA ALA A 536 3.12 16.27 4.90
C ALA A 536 2.22 16.54 6.13
N ASP A 537 1.67 17.75 6.24
CA ASP A 537 0.92 18.19 7.41
C ASP A 537 -0.35 17.37 7.63
N MET A 538 -1.05 16.96 6.57
CA MET A 538 -2.34 16.26 6.68
C MET A 538 -2.15 14.88 7.31
N ALA A 539 -1.17 14.10 6.82
CA ALA A 539 -0.86 12.77 7.34
C ALA A 539 -0.32 12.81 8.79
N VAL A 540 0.51 13.80 9.13
CA VAL A 540 1.03 13.99 10.49
C VAL A 540 -0.08 14.42 11.44
N GLN A 541 -0.92 15.39 11.06
CA GLN A 541 -2.08 15.82 11.85
C GLN A 541 -3.06 14.67 12.05
N ASN A 542 -3.27 13.82 11.04
CA ASN A 542 -4.17 12.67 11.16
C ASN A 542 -3.68 11.71 12.24
N PHE A 543 -2.44 11.23 12.12
CA PHE A 543 -1.80 10.32 13.08
C PHE A 543 -1.85 10.85 14.52
N VAL A 544 -1.52 12.13 14.72
CA VAL A 544 -1.57 12.76 16.04
C VAL A 544 -3.01 12.87 16.54
N GLY A 545 -3.95 13.26 15.67
CA GLY A 545 -5.35 13.47 16.01
C GLY A 545 -6.15 12.20 16.26
N ASP A 546 -5.79 11.07 15.64
CA ASP A 546 -6.33 9.74 15.95
C ASP A 546 -5.87 9.27 17.33
N ALA A 547 -4.59 9.53 17.64
CA ALA A 547 -3.95 9.07 18.88
C ALA A 547 -4.64 9.60 20.13
N PHE A 548 -5.09 10.85 20.13
CA PHE A 548 -5.81 11.44 21.28
C PHE A 548 -7.34 11.36 21.18
N ARG A 549 -7.90 10.68 20.16
CA ARG A 549 -9.36 10.47 20.00
C ARG A 549 -9.82 9.04 20.22
N GLY A 550 -8.90 8.14 20.61
CA GLY A 550 -9.24 6.81 21.11
C GLY A 550 -8.92 5.64 20.18
N ALA A 551 -8.10 5.85 19.15
CA ALA A 551 -7.51 4.74 18.39
C ALA A 551 -6.84 3.73 19.33
N THR A 552 -6.99 2.43 19.06
CA THR A 552 -6.34 1.37 19.85
C THR A 552 -4.84 1.27 19.52
N TRP A 553 -4.47 1.52 18.27
CA TRP A 553 -3.10 1.87 17.88
C TRP A 553 -3.09 2.84 16.71
N VAL A 554 -1.99 3.58 16.55
CA VAL A 554 -1.75 4.52 15.45
C VAL A 554 -0.40 4.27 14.81
N ALA A 555 -0.28 4.56 13.52
CA ALA A 555 0.94 4.38 12.75
C ALA A 555 1.23 5.55 11.80
N LEU A 556 2.48 5.99 11.71
CA LEU A 556 2.98 6.93 10.70
C LEU A 556 4.19 6.34 9.98
N HIS A 557 4.09 6.20 8.65
CA HIS A 557 5.07 5.54 7.80
C HIS A 557 5.64 6.50 6.73
N ASN A 558 6.83 6.17 6.24
CA ASN A 558 7.48 6.82 5.10
C ASN A 558 7.39 5.91 3.86
N GLY A 559 6.89 6.46 2.77
CA GLY A 559 7.01 5.89 1.43
C GLY A 559 5.97 4.84 1.04
N GLY A 560 4.87 4.69 1.79
CA GLY A 560 3.83 3.71 1.47
C GLY A 560 3.26 3.89 0.06
N GLY A 561 3.17 2.81 -0.71
CA GLY A 561 2.69 2.86 -2.08
C GLY A 561 3.76 3.25 -3.11
N VAL A 562 4.04 4.55 -3.26
CA VAL A 562 4.90 5.09 -4.34
C VAL A 562 6.39 4.81 -4.07
N GLY A 563 6.79 4.62 -2.81
CA GLY A 563 8.14 4.23 -2.42
C GLY A 563 8.82 5.20 -1.45
N TRP A 564 9.89 4.72 -0.84
CA TRP A 564 10.64 5.42 0.20
C TRP A 564 11.04 6.85 -0.20
N GLY A 565 10.69 7.83 0.65
CA GLY A 565 10.99 9.25 0.48
C GLY A 565 9.98 10.04 -0.36
N GLU A 566 9.03 9.38 -1.02
CA GLU A 566 8.05 10.04 -1.91
C GLU A 566 6.69 10.31 -1.23
N VAL A 567 6.46 9.77 -0.02
CA VAL A 567 5.14 9.70 0.65
C VAL A 567 5.28 9.79 2.17
N MET A 568 4.32 10.43 2.83
CA MET A 568 4.08 10.32 4.28
C MET A 568 2.68 9.77 4.51
N ASN A 569 2.56 8.60 5.15
CA ASN A 569 1.31 7.84 5.19
C ASN A 569 1.00 7.23 6.56
N GLY A 570 -0.17 7.52 7.11
CA GLY A 570 -0.64 7.07 8.42
C GLY A 570 -1.96 6.31 8.41
N GLY A 571 -2.18 5.56 9.48
CA GLY A 571 -3.36 4.72 9.70
C GLY A 571 -3.52 4.32 11.16
N PHE A 572 -4.63 3.65 11.46
CA PHE A 572 -5.03 3.30 12.81
C PHE A 572 -5.56 1.86 12.88
N GLY A 573 -5.67 1.32 14.09
CA GLY A 573 -6.59 0.22 14.40
C GLY A 573 -7.42 0.53 15.64
N LEU A 574 -8.67 0.09 15.64
CA LEU A 574 -9.65 0.35 16.69
C LEU A 574 -10.42 -0.93 17.03
N LEU A 575 -10.23 -1.40 18.27
CA LEU A 575 -11.02 -2.51 18.80
C LEU A 575 -12.42 -2.03 19.19
N LEU A 576 -13.45 -2.68 18.65
CA LEU A 576 -14.80 -2.63 19.19
C LEU A 576 -15.02 -3.85 20.10
N ASP A 577 -15.17 -3.61 21.40
CA ASP A 577 -15.37 -4.62 22.44
C ASP A 577 -16.82 -4.65 22.98
N GLY A 578 -17.72 -3.88 22.36
CA GLY A 578 -19.11 -3.71 22.79
C GLY A 578 -19.33 -2.70 23.92
N SER A 579 -18.26 -2.11 24.48
CA SER A 579 -18.40 -1.09 25.52
C SER A 579 -18.88 0.27 24.97
N GLU A 580 -19.56 1.05 25.82
CA GLU A 580 -19.87 2.45 25.50
C GLU A 580 -18.61 3.27 25.21
N GLU A 581 -17.48 2.92 25.84
CA GLU A 581 -16.22 3.63 25.65
C GLU A 581 -15.60 3.33 24.28
N ALA A 582 -15.71 2.10 23.78
CA ALA A 582 -15.39 1.81 22.38
C ALA A 582 -16.30 2.58 21.41
N ALA A 583 -17.60 2.69 21.70
CA ALA A 583 -18.52 3.48 20.87
C ALA A 583 -18.20 4.99 20.86
N LYS A 584 -17.87 5.58 22.03
CA LYS A 584 -17.44 6.98 22.16
C LYS A 584 -16.14 7.25 21.38
N ARG A 585 -15.13 6.38 21.55
CA ARG A 585 -13.85 6.44 20.82
C ARG A 585 -14.04 6.29 19.31
N ALA A 586 -14.86 5.33 18.86
CA ALA A 586 -15.18 5.15 17.44
C ALA A 586 -15.81 6.40 16.83
N SER A 587 -16.81 6.97 17.51
CA SER A 587 -17.49 8.19 17.05
C SER A 587 -16.50 9.38 16.95
N LEU A 588 -15.70 9.63 17.98
CA LEU A 588 -14.74 10.75 17.98
C LEU A 588 -13.62 10.59 16.96
N MET A 589 -13.02 9.40 16.90
CA MET A 589 -11.87 9.12 16.03
C MET A 589 -12.28 9.09 14.56
N LEU A 590 -13.34 8.35 14.17
CA LEU A 590 -13.74 8.24 12.76
C LEU A 590 -14.24 9.57 12.19
N ASN A 591 -14.90 10.41 13.00
CA ASN A 591 -15.28 11.75 12.56
C ASN A 591 -14.05 12.63 12.24
N TRP A 592 -12.97 12.50 13.02
CA TRP A 592 -11.72 13.21 12.74
C TRP A 592 -10.96 12.63 11.55
N ASP A 593 -10.76 11.31 11.53
CA ASP A 593 -10.02 10.57 10.50
C ASP A 593 -10.57 10.82 9.09
N VAL A 594 -11.87 11.05 8.95
CA VAL A 594 -12.47 11.48 7.67
C VAL A 594 -12.46 13.00 7.50
N SER A 595 -12.94 13.77 8.48
CA SER A 595 -13.18 15.21 8.30
C SER A 595 -11.88 16.03 8.14
N ASN A 596 -10.75 15.57 8.67
CA ASN A 596 -9.44 16.21 8.53
C ASN A 596 -9.05 16.39 7.05
N GLY A 597 -9.03 15.29 6.29
CA GLY A 597 -8.67 15.27 4.87
C GLY A 597 -9.74 15.89 3.99
N VAL A 598 -11.03 15.75 4.32
CA VAL A 598 -12.09 16.49 3.60
C VAL A 598 -11.91 18.01 3.79
N ALA A 599 -11.61 18.48 5.02
CA ALA A 599 -11.35 19.90 5.27
C ALA A 599 -10.08 20.40 4.53
N ARG A 600 -9.00 19.61 4.52
CA ARG A 600 -7.80 19.92 3.72
C ARG A 600 -8.14 20.00 2.24
N ARG A 601 -8.79 18.98 1.67
CA ARG A 601 -9.14 18.92 0.24
C ARG A 601 -10.08 20.05 -0.18
N CYS A 602 -10.99 20.45 0.71
CA CYS A 602 -11.81 21.65 0.55
C CYS A 602 -10.92 22.89 0.43
N TRP A 603 -10.06 23.15 1.43
CA TRP A 603 -9.13 24.29 1.45
C TRP A 603 -8.25 24.35 0.19
N SER A 604 -7.76 23.20 -0.26
CA SER A 604 -6.96 23.04 -1.49
C SER A 604 -7.77 23.12 -2.81
N GLY A 605 -9.05 23.51 -2.76
CA GLY A 605 -9.85 23.88 -3.92
C GLY A 605 -10.76 22.77 -4.51
N ASN A 606 -10.92 21.62 -3.86
CA ASN A 606 -11.82 20.57 -4.37
C ASN A 606 -13.30 20.86 -4.01
N SER A 607 -14.17 20.97 -5.02
CA SER A 607 -15.60 21.29 -4.86
C SER A 607 -16.40 20.19 -4.15
N ASN A 608 -16.14 18.91 -4.43
CA ASN A 608 -16.80 17.80 -3.74
C ASN A 608 -16.49 17.82 -2.23
N ALA A 609 -15.27 18.22 -1.86
CA ALA A 609 -14.86 18.39 -0.47
C ALA A 609 -15.49 19.63 0.18
N TYR A 610 -15.65 20.72 -0.55
CA TYR A 610 -16.37 21.92 -0.08
C TYR A 610 -17.82 21.58 0.31
N GLU A 611 -18.57 20.94 -0.58
CA GLU A 611 -19.95 20.52 -0.31
C GLU A 611 -20.05 19.50 0.83
N THR A 612 -19.06 18.61 0.95
CA THR A 612 -19.04 17.59 1.99
C THR A 612 -18.74 18.19 3.36
N ILE A 613 -17.68 18.99 3.51
CA ILE A 613 -17.35 19.57 4.81
C ILE A 613 -18.41 20.58 5.30
N GLN A 614 -19.08 21.29 4.38
CA GLN A 614 -20.20 22.17 4.75
C GLN A 614 -21.34 21.37 5.40
N ARG A 615 -21.79 20.28 4.76
CA ARG A 615 -22.83 19.39 5.29
C ARG A 615 -22.40 18.73 6.61
N THR A 616 -21.12 18.38 6.74
CA THR A 616 -20.59 17.81 8.01
C THR A 616 -20.63 18.84 9.15
N MET A 617 -20.36 20.12 8.89
CA MET A 617 -20.51 21.19 9.89
C MET A 617 -21.98 21.47 10.25
N GLU A 618 -22.90 21.35 9.29
CA GLU A 618 -24.34 21.48 9.55
C GLU A 618 -24.84 20.36 10.49
N GLY A 619 -24.34 19.13 10.32
CA GLY A 619 -24.62 17.99 11.20
C GLY A 619 -23.87 18.02 12.55
N ASN A 620 -22.69 18.63 12.61
CA ASN A 620 -21.84 18.67 13.81
C ASN A 620 -21.47 20.12 14.20
N ARG A 621 -22.25 20.70 15.13
CA ARG A 621 -22.07 22.09 15.61
C ARG A 621 -20.72 22.38 16.30
N GLN A 622 -19.97 21.35 16.70
CA GLN A 622 -18.62 21.52 17.27
C GLN A 622 -17.54 21.57 16.19
N LEU A 623 -17.80 21.02 15.00
CA LEU A 623 -16.90 21.14 13.86
C LEU A 623 -17.05 22.53 13.23
N ARG A 624 -15.94 23.26 13.14
CA ARG A 624 -15.83 24.53 12.42
C ARG A 624 -14.50 24.55 11.70
N VAL A 625 -14.54 24.64 10.37
CA VAL A 625 -13.35 24.71 9.52
C VAL A 625 -13.32 26.02 8.75
N THR A 626 -12.13 26.41 8.27
CA THR A 626 -11.98 27.56 7.37
C THR A 626 -12.45 27.18 5.97
N MET A 627 -13.49 27.84 5.47
CA MET A 627 -13.95 27.69 4.08
C MET A 627 -13.13 28.60 3.16
N PRO A 628 -12.60 28.11 2.02
CA PRO A 628 -11.87 28.94 1.08
C PRO A 628 -12.82 29.81 0.24
N PHE A 629 -12.36 31.01 -0.12
CA PHE A 629 -13.05 31.87 -1.09
C PHE A 629 -12.31 31.80 -2.43
N PRO A 630 -12.94 31.31 -3.52
CA PRO A 630 -12.31 31.27 -4.83
C PRO A 630 -12.12 32.69 -5.40
N VAL A 631 -11.05 32.89 -6.17
CA VAL A 631 -10.82 34.13 -6.92
C VAL A 631 -11.86 34.22 -8.04
N GLN A 632 -12.80 35.15 -7.93
CA GLN A 632 -13.91 35.28 -8.89
C GLN A 632 -13.49 35.89 -10.25
N ASP A 633 -12.38 36.63 -10.29
CA ASP A 633 -11.87 37.28 -11.50
C ASP A 633 -10.35 37.14 -11.57
N GLU A 634 -9.88 36.14 -12.31
CA GLU A 634 -8.45 35.85 -12.53
C GLU A 634 -7.67 37.07 -13.08
N ARG A 635 -8.34 37.99 -13.79
CA ARG A 635 -7.70 39.22 -14.30
C ARG A 635 -7.23 40.14 -13.17
N VAL A 636 -7.66 39.92 -11.92
CA VAL A 636 -7.12 40.58 -10.73
C VAL A 636 -5.64 40.22 -10.52
N LEU A 637 -5.24 38.98 -10.83
CA LEU A 637 -3.85 38.53 -10.76
C LEU A 637 -2.98 39.19 -11.83
N ASP A 638 -3.54 39.40 -13.03
CA ASP A 638 -2.88 40.02 -14.19
C ASP A 638 -2.77 41.56 -14.09
N ARG A 639 -3.39 42.20 -13.09
CA ARG A 639 -3.31 43.66 -12.93
C ARG A 639 -1.85 44.09 -12.82
N ARG A 640 -1.46 45.11 -13.59
CA ARG A 640 -0.05 45.57 -13.72
C ARG A 640 0.69 45.75 -12.39
N HIS A 641 0.00 46.08 -11.29
CA HIS A 641 0.61 46.17 -9.96
C HIS A 641 1.06 44.81 -9.40
N CYS A 642 0.24 43.76 -9.51
CA CYS A 642 0.57 42.40 -9.07
C CYS A 642 1.73 41.84 -9.89
N VAL A 643 1.60 41.89 -11.22
CA VAL A 643 2.65 41.44 -12.15
C VAL A 643 3.96 42.22 -11.96
N ALA A 644 3.91 43.54 -11.75
CA ALA A 644 5.13 44.33 -11.53
C ALA A 644 5.86 43.95 -10.23
N VAL A 645 5.14 43.68 -9.14
CA VAL A 645 5.75 43.25 -7.86
C VAL A 645 6.42 41.88 -8.01
N VAL A 646 5.72 40.89 -8.58
CA VAL A 646 6.25 39.54 -8.81
C VAL A 646 7.45 39.57 -9.78
N THR A 647 7.36 40.33 -10.88
CA THR A 647 8.45 40.44 -11.87
C THR A 647 9.68 41.16 -11.30
N LYS A 648 9.49 42.13 -10.39
CA LYS A 648 10.60 42.82 -9.71
C LYS A 648 11.30 41.88 -8.72
N TRP A 649 10.54 41.02 -8.02
CA TRP A 649 11.08 39.95 -7.18
C TRP A 649 11.92 38.94 -8.00
N LEU A 650 11.38 38.43 -9.12
CA LEU A 650 12.09 37.50 -10.00
C LEU A 650 13.39 38.08 -10.59
N LYS A 651 13.45 39.40 -10.82
CA LYS A 651 14.69 40.09 -11.24
C LYS A 651 15.72 40.23 -10.11
N ILE A 652 15.29 40.30 -8.85
CA ILE A 652 16.19 40.34 -7.68
C ILE A 652 16.79 38.95 -7.43
N VAL A 653 15.97 37.89 -7.47
CA VAL A 653 16.40 36.50 -7.24
C VAL A 653 17.32 35.97 -8.35
N LYS A 654 17.22 36.49 -9.59
CA LYS A 654 18.14 36.14 -10.71
C LYS A 654 19.38 37.04 -10.80
N SER A 655 19.67 37.87 -9.79
CA SER A 655 20.88 38.70 -9.75
C SER A 655 22.06 37.93 -9.14
N PRO A 656 23.22 37.76 -9.83
CA PRO A 656 24.35 36.95 -9.34
C PRO A 656 25.13 37.51 -8.12
N LYS A 657 24.59 38.47 -7.37
CA LYS A 657 25.35 39.29 -6.40
C LYS A 657 25.30 38.86 -4.93
N HIS A 658 24.56 37.81 -4.59
CA HIS A 658 24.49 37.28 -3.21
C HIS A 658 24.72 35.76 -3.14
N ALA A 659 25.77 35.30 -3.82
CA ALA A 659 26.39 34.00 -3.57
C ALA A 659 27.85 34.24 -3.14
N THR A 660 28.05 34.43 -1.84
CA THR A 660 29.34 34.50 -1.13
C THR A 660 29.15 33.86 0.24
#